data_AF-A0AAN8ZW54-F1
#
_entry.id   AF-A0AAN8ZW54-F1
#
_cell.length_a   1.000
_cell.length_b   1.000
_cell.length_c   1.000
_cell.angle_alpha   90.00
_cell.angle_beta   90.00
_cell.angle_gamma   90.00
#
_symmetry.space_group_name_H-M   'P 1'
#
loop_
_entity.id
_entity.type
_entity.pdbx_description
1 polymer ?
#
loop_
_entity_poly.entity_id
_entity_poly.type
_entity_poly.pdbx_seq_one_letter_code
_entity_poly.pdbx_strand_id
1 'polypeptide(L)'
;ILDQILAGSSPTATYATADGKIVAGPNHVASSLQGTLSSANNVIESDVCHSQCLGGCSGPGPNNCKACHHYSLEGECVGSCPEGTYGSDSRECLGCYESCSLCSGPAQNQCLACRPGLLYVVHLGICVESCAQGYYSADGNCLHCDIHCSECSGPEYCSECYHHLLLANGSCLTNCPKGFYETQDNKCKSCHPQCETCVGVSESSCASCRSNSYLYQGRCVFRCPQGTYGDELTGECHVCSDGCSTCNDGDSCSSCIDGWRIKAGHCVASSHRCNINEFATVNGACQRCHSTCLSCVGTGESQCLHCTQRRFLLDSKCVESCPESYFAVRGRCLPCPNGCLYCTSYGDCRSCAPRFHLHNNKCIASCPEGFYSDIGVCRPCEATCRSCYGPRTDQCASCHNESFLLGSACHRSCPDSHYPERMKCVPCYNNCRTCKGSGLTDCTTCHDYLTLDGGMCIECRSGRYYNLTLKSCESCHYSCLTCSSSGEGGCTSCQAPNSLHLTTGSCRPCCPEGVTEDDHGPPCCTCDPATNQCYGAVSADKRRIALSLNSESSQTPYRGSYLFTSVTSLIAVICLVNVLLFGAVFAVLQARSSGSLCWSRDYSYRSLKSANMTEKVSLTLMPYIEEEDSEDERERDILYMKT
;
A
#
# COMPACT_ATOMS: atom_id res chain seq x y z
N ILE A 1 42.53 -3.22 11.52
CA ILE A 1 43.12 -3.91 10.34
C ILE A 1 42.82 -3.03 9.14
N LEU A 2 43.43 -1.85 9.16
CA LEU A 2 43.20 -0.74 8.25
C LEU A 2 44.62 -0.21 7.96
N ASP A 3 45.38 -0.94 7.14
CA ASP A 3 46.70 -0.50 6.59
C ASP A 3 47.42 -1.53 5.68
N GLN A 4 46.78 -2.60 5.17
CA GLN A 4 47.47 -3.52 4.24
C GLN A 4 46.61 -3.97 3.06
N ILE A 5 46.32 -3.05 2.13
CA ILE A 5 46.07 -3.37 0.72
C ILE A 5 46.69 -2.25 -0.14
N LEU A 6 48.01 -2.14 -0.13
CA LEU A 6 48.77 -1.36 -1.11
C LEU A 6 50.09 -2.09 -1.41
N ALA A 7 50.04 -3.00 -2.37
CA ALA A 7 51.20 -3.39 -3.18
C ALA A 7 50.71 -4.02 -4.48
N GLY A 8 50.82 -3.27 -5.59
CA GLY A 8 50.73 -3.82 -6.95
C GLY A 8 49.74 -3.09 -7.87
N SER A 9 50.20 -1.97 -8.43
CA SER A 9 49.77 -1.38 -9.72
C SER A 9 48.50 -0.50 -9.75
N SER A 10 48.68 0.81 -9.93
CA SER A 10 47.67 1.86 -10.22
C SER A 10 46.82 1.55 -11.48
N PRO A 11 45.58 2.06 -11.60
CA PRO A 11 45.33 3.49 -11.85
C PRO A 11 44.19 4.11 -11.01
N THR A 12 44.12 5.43 -11.08
CA THR A 12 43.10 6.35 -10.56
C THR A 12 41.66 5.81 -10.66
N ALA A 13 41.10 5.36 -9.55
CA ALA A 13 39.65 5.14 -9.42
C ALA A 13 39.02 6.41 -8.82
N THR A 14 38.16 7.06 -9.60
CA THR A 14 37.15 7.97 -9.07
C THR A 14 36.16 7.15 -8.24
N TYR A 15 36.00 7.49 -6.97
CA TYR A 15 34.96 6.91 -6.12
C TYR A 15 33.79 7.88 -6.03
N ALA A 16 32.57 7.36 -6.20
CA ALA A 16 31.34 8.08 -5.92
C ALA A 16 31.08 8.03 -4.41
N THR A 17 30.87 9.18 -3.78
CA THR A 17 30.30 9.26 -2.44
C THR A 17 28.77 9.22 -2.52
N ALA A 18 28.12 8.93 -1.38
CA ALA A 18 26.68 8.76 -1.25
C ALA A 18 25.81 9.96 -1.71
N ASP A 19 26.42 11.12 -2.01
CA ASP A 19 25.75 12.37 -2.40
C ASP A 19 25.93 12.74 -3.89
N GLY A 20 26.43 11.83 -4.73
CA GLY A 20 26.50 12.05 -6.19
C GLY A 20 27.46 13.16 -6.66
N LYS A 21 28.40 13.61 -5.83
CA LYS A 21 29.48 14.53 -6.23
C LYS A 21 30.82 13.84 -6.39
N ILE A 22 31.48 14.08 -7.52
CA ILE A 22 32.88 13.70 -7.77
C ILE A 22 33.79 14.73 -7.09
N VAL A 23 34.68 14.31 -6.18
CA VAL A 23 35.77 15.13 -5.65
C VAL A 23 37.05 14.78 -6.40
N ALA A 24 37.64 15.74 -7.10
CA ALA A 24 38.95 15.58 -7.74
C ALA A 24 40.06 15.59 -6.68
N GLY A 25 40.96 14.60 -6.72
CA GLY A 25 42.19 14.57 -5.92
C GLY A 25 43.15 15.70 -6.32
N PRO A 26 44.10 16.08 -5.43
CA PRO A 26 44.89 17.29 -5.59
C PRO A 26 45.85 17.21 -6.80
N ASN A 27 45.72 18.19 -7.69
CA ASN A 27 46.64 18.44 -8.79
C ASN A 27 48.06 18.71 -8.25
N HIS A 28 49.02 17.83 -8.56
CA HIS A 28 50.42 18.13 -8.35
C HIS A 28 51.02 18.86 -9.56
N VAL A 29 51.22 20.15 -9.33
CA VAL A 29 52.22 21.09 -9.88
C VAL A 29 53.33 20.43 -10.71
N ALA A 30 53.47 20.90 -11.96
CA ALA A 30 54.63 20.67 -12.79
C ALA A 30 55.89 21.29 -12.16
N SER A 31 56.88 20.46 -11.83
CA SER A 31 58.23 20.93 -11.46
C SER A 31 59.12 20.95 -12.69
N SER A 32 59.65 22.14 -12.98
CA SER A 32 60.72 22.39 -13.93
C SER A 32 62.01 21.69 -13.51
N LEU A 33 62.71 21.06 -14.45
CA LEU A 33 64.16 20.91 -14.40
C LEU A 33 64.72 21.34 -15.75
N GLN A 34 65.47 22.44 -15.73
CA GLN A 34 66.30 22.93 -16.82
C GLN A 34 67.47 21.97 -17.05
N GLY A 35 67.76 21.69 -18.32
CA GLY A 35 69.01 21.10 -18.77
C GLY A 35 69.26 21.46 -20.23
N THR A 36 70.19 22.37 -20.47
CA THR A 36 70.60 22.85 -21.80
C THR A 36 71.69 21.97 -22.44
N LEU A 37 71.54 21.78 -23.75
CA LEU A 37 72.54 21.64 -24.82
C LEU A 37 73.31 20.31 -25.06
N SER A 38 73.01 19.78 -26.27
CA SER A 38 73.90 19.21 -27.29
C SER A 38 74.69 17.94 -27.00
N SER A 39 74.30 16.84 -27.64
CA SER A 39 75.01 16.31 -28.83
C SER A 39 74.37 15.02 -29.30
N ALA A 40 74.36 14.86 -30.63
CA ALA A 40 73.81 13.74 -31.36
C ALA A 40 74.33 12.39 -30.83
N ASN A 41 73.40 11.48 -30.53
CA ASN A 41 73.59 10.05 -30.68
C ASN A 41 72.24 9.43 -31.02
N ASN A 42 72.16 8.90 -32.24
CA ASN A 42 71.06 8.08 -32.73
C ASN A 42 70.84 6.89 -31.80
N VAL A 43 69.71 6.89 -31.10
CA VAL A 43 69.09 5.67 -30.58
C VAL A 43 67.74 5.56 -31.26
N ILE A 44 67.54 4.44 -31.94
CA ILE A 44 66.33 4.07 -32.67
C ILE A 44 65.19 4.00 -31.66
N GLU A 45 64.26 4.96 -31.71
CA GLU A 45 63.08 5.01 -30.86
C GLU A 45 62.01 4.09 -31.47
N SER A 46 62.10 2.80 -31.18
CA SER A 46 61.12 1.79 -31.57
C SER A 46 60.19 1.43 -30.40
N ASP A 47 58.89 1.63 -30.63
CA ASP A 47 57.84 0.66 -30.29
C ASP A 47 57.43 0.46 -28.82
N VAL A 48 57.27 1.53 -28.03
CA VAL A 48 56.47 1.41 -26.80
C VAL A 48 54.99 1.63 -27.15
N CYS A 49 54.26 0.52 -27.28
CA CYS A 49 52.81 0.55 -27.44
C CYS A 49 52.12 1.14 -26.21
N HIS A 50 50.98 1.80 -26.42
CA HIS A 50 50.16 2.31 -25.33
C HIS A 50 49.73 1.17 -24.39
N SER A 51 49.62 1.43 -23.08
CA SER A 51 49.33 0.41 -22.05
C SER A 51 47.97 -0.29 -22.23
N GLN A 52 47.07 0.33 -22.99
CA GLN A 52 45.77 -0.23 -23.34
C GLN A 52 45.78 -1.04 -24.66
N CYS A 53 46.92 -1.17 -25.34
CA CYS A 53 47.06 -2.01 -26.52
C CYS A 53 47.31 -3.49 -26.14
N LEU A 54 46.66 -4.40 -26.85
CA LEU A 54 46.87 -5.84 -26.76
C LEU A 54 47.31 -6.37 -28.14
N GLY A 55 48.32 -7.23 -28.17
CA GLY A 55 48.80 -7.86 -29.42
C GLY A 55 49.65 -6.97 -30.34
N GLY A 56 50.15 -5.83 -29.83
CA GLY A 56 51.04 -4.91 -30.54
C GLY A 56 50.34 -3.64 -31.04
N CYS A 57 51.14 -2.72 -31.58
CA CYS A 57 50.69 -1.42 -32.07
C CYS A 57 51.33 -1.09 -33.41
N SER A 58 50.68 -0.22 -34.19
CA SER A 58 51.21 0.37 -35.42
C SER A 58 51.93 1.71 -35.18
N GLY A 59 51.93 2.20 -33.94
CA GLY A 59 52.55 3.46 -33.54
C GLY A 59 52.30 3.80 -32.06
N PRO A 60 52.87 4.88 -31.55
CA PRO A 60 52.63 5.35 -30.18
C PRO A 60 51.21 5.90 -30.05
N GLY A 61 50.52 5.61 -28.93
CA GLY A 61 49.19 6.15 -28.62
C GLY A 61 48.05 5.12 -28.58
N PRO A 62 46.95 5.44 -27.88
CA PRO A 62 45.82 4.52 -27.62
C PRO A 62 44.98 4.17 -28.85
N ASN A 63 45.09 4.92 -29.94
CA ASN A 63 44.40 4.70 -31.21
C ASN A 63 45.20 3.86 -32.23
N ASN A 64 46.47 3.57 -31.92
CA ASN A 64 47.38 2.82 -32.78
C ASN A 64 47.51 1.35 -32.35
N CYS A 65 46.55 0.84 -31.60
CA CYS A 65 46.56 -0.53 -31.10
C CYS A 65 45.98 -1.50 -32.15
N LYS A 66 46.56 -2.70 -32.26
CA LYS A 66 45.94 -3.78 -33.07
C LYS A 66 44.67 -4.32 -32.43
N ALA A 67 44.60 -4.32 -31.10
CA ALA A 67 43.41 -4.62 -30.31
C ALA A 67 43.49 -3.91 -28.96
N CYS A 68 42.34 -3.69 -28.30
CA CYS A 68 42.28 -3.07 -26.98
C CYS A 68 42.35 -4.12 -25.86
N HIS A 69 43.08 -3.78 -24.80
CA HIS A 69 43.16 -4.60 -23.59
C HIS A 69 41.81 -4.66 -22.86
N HIS A 70 41.14 -3.50 -22.72
CA HIS A 70 39.84 -3.37 -22.04
C HIS A 70 38.70 -3.04 -23.00
N TYR A 71 38.57 -1.79 -23.43
CA TYR A 71 37.47 -1.37 -24.30
C TYR A 71 37.94 -0.48 -25.46
N SER A 72 37.22 -0.53 -26.57
CA SER A 72 37.34 0.38 -27.71
C SER A 72 36.21 1.41 -27.68
N LEU A 73 36.55 2.68 -27.82
CA LEU A 73 35.60 3.79 -28.01
C LEU A 73 36.01 4.52 -29.29
N GLU A 74 35.19 4.41 -30.34
CA GLU A 74 35.44 5.06 -31.64
C GLU A 74 36.86 4.81 -32.21
N GLY A 75 37.45 3.64 -31.91
CA GLY A 75 38.79 3.24 -32.36
C GLY A 75 39.94 3.59 -31.40
N GLU A 76 39.65 4.20 -30.25
CA GLU A 76 40.62 4.47 -29.19
C GLU A 76 40.49 3.46 -28.04
N CYS A 77 41.61 2.89 -27.59
CA CYS A 77 41.63 1.92 -26.50
C CYS A 77 41.64 2.61 -25.13
N VAL A 78 40.54 2.42 -24.38
CA VAL A 78 40.33 2.99 -23.04
C VAL A 78 40.29 1.89 -21.97
N GLY A 79 40.75 2.22 -20.75
CA GLY A 79 40.76 1.29 -19.61
C GLY A 79 39.38 1.07 -18.98
N SER A 80 38.48 2.03 -19.15
CA SER A 80 37.09 2.02 -18.65
C SER A 80 36.24 2.89 -19.56
N CYS A 81 34.99 2.49 -19.80
CA CYS A 81 34.07 3.29 -20.60
C CYS A 81 33.72 4.61 -19.90
N PRO A 82 33.71 5.74 -20.64
CA PRO A 82 33.36 7.05 -20.08
C PRO A 82 31.87 7.15 -19.73
N GLU A 83 31.50 8.23 -19.03
CA GLU A 83 30.10 8.53 -18.70
C GLU A 83 29.19 8.49 -19.94
N GLY A 84 27.98 7.97 -19.76
CA GLY A 84 27.00 7.77 -20.82
C GLY A 84 27.24 6.51 -21.64
N THR A 85 28.27 5.72 -21.34
CA THR A 85 28.56 4.45 -22.02
C THR A 85 28.81 3.30 -21.04
N TYR A 86 28.62 2.07 -21.50
CA TYR A 86 28.93 0.83 -20.78
C TYR A 86 29.75 -0.10 -21.67
N GLY A 87 30.51 -1.00 -21.06
CA GLY A 87 31.30 -2.00 -21.77
C GLY A 87 30.43 -3.16 -22.25
N SER A 88 30.44 -3.44 -23.54
CA SER A 88 29.79 -4.61 -24.13
C SER A 88 30.65 -5.88 -23.99
N ASP A 89 30.04 -7.03 -24.25
CA ASP A 89 30.75 -8.31 -24.44
C ASP A 89 31.81 -8.26 -25.54
N SER A 90 31.61 -7.41 -26.57
CA SER A 90 32.57 -7.19 -27.66
C SER A 90 33.76 -6.31 -27.28
N ARG A 91 33.90 -5.90 -26.01
CA ARG A 91 34.90 -4.93 -25.55
C ARG A 91 34.77 -3.58 -26.26
N GLU A 92 33.55 -3.14 -26.49
CA GLU A 92 33.24 -1.83 -27.05
C GLU A 92 32.45 -1.02 -26.04
N CYS A 93 32.67 0.29 -26.02
CA CYS A 93 31.84 1.18 -25.22
C CYS A 93 30.56 1.52 -26.00
N LEU A 94 29.42 1.02 -25.53
CA LEU A 94 28.09 1.27 -26.09
C LEU A 94 27.33 2.29 -25.25
N GLY A 95 26.41 3.02 -25.87
CA GLY A 95 25.62 4.05 -25.18
C GLY A 95 24.65 3.47 -24.14
N CYS A 96 24.57 4.14 -22.99
CA CYS A 96 23.53 3.91 -21.99
C CYS A 96 22.14 4.30 -22.51
N TYR A 97 21.09 3.86 -21.80
CA TYR A 97 19.76 4.43 -21.98
C TYR A 97 19.80 5.96 -21.78
N GLU A 98 18.99 6.69 -22.55
CA GLU A 98 19.10 8.14 -22.69
C GLU A 98 18.92 8.94 -21.39
N SER A 99 18.27 8.37 -20.37
CA SER A 99 18.09 9.04 -19.08
C SER A 99 19.28 8.89 -18.13
N CYS A 100 20.31 8.12 -18.51
CA CYS A 100 21.34 7.66 -17.58
C CYS A 100 22.70 8.27 -17.92
N SER A 101 23.44 8.67 -16.88
CA SER A 101 24.82 9.16 -16.95
C SER A 101 25.81 8.04 -16.68
N LEU A 102 25.42 7.05 -15.87
CA LEU A 102 26.17 5.82 -15.65
C LEU A 102 25.21 4.64 -15.70
N CYS A 103 25.60 3.57 -16.38
CA CYS A 103 24.78 2.36 -16.50
C CYS A 103 25.65 1.11 -16.48
N SER A 104 25.05 -0.01 -16.08
CA SER A 104 25.64 -1.33 -16.24
C SER A 104 25.22 -2.01 -17.56
N GLY A 105 24.30 -1.39 -18.31
CA GLY A 105 23.78 -1.96 -19.55
C GLY A 105 22.81 -1.02 -20.27
N PRO A 106 22.23 -1.47 -21.40
CA PRO A 106 21.44 -0.62 -22.28
C PRO A 106 19.99 -0.40 -21.82
N ALA A 107 19.49 -1.20 -20.86
CA ALA A 107 18.11 -1.11 -20.41
C ALA A 107 17.90 0.05 -19.42
N GLN A 108 16.67 0.58 -19.39
CA GLN A 108 16.32 1.72 -18.55
C GLN A 108 16.49 1.44 -17.04
N ASN A 109 16.36 0.18 -16.61
CA ASN A 109 16.51 -0.26 -15.22
C ASN A 109 17.96 -0.64 -14.86
N GLN A 110 18.91 -0.49 -15.78
CA GLN A 110 20.32 -0.79 -15.56
C GLN A 110 21.12 0.48 -15.28
N CYS A 111 20.48 1.52 -14.76
CA CYS A 111 21.13 2.78 -14.51
C CYS A 111 21.68 2.84 -13.10
N LEU A 112 22.93 3.30 -13.01
CA LEU A 112 23.67 3.48 -11.76
C LEU A 112 23.68 4.96 -11.33
N ALA A 113 23.54 5.87 -12.29
CA ALA A 113 23.37 7.31 -12.06
C ALA A 113 22.55 7.96 -13.17
N CYS A 114 21.82 9.02 -12.82
CA CYS A 114 20.96 9.75 -13.74
C CYS A 114 21.64 10.95 -14.37
N ARG A 115 21.18 11.34 -15.56
CA ARG A 115 21.58 12.60 -16.17
C ARG A 115 21.11 13.80 -15.31
N PRO A 116 21.81 14.94 -15.38
CA PRO A 116 21.44 16.12 -14.60
C PRO A 116 19.99 16.55 -14.83
N GLY A 117 19.26 16.86 -13.76
CA GLY A 117 17.86 17.27 -13.80
C GLY A 117 16.84 16.12 -13.72
N LEU A 118 17.28 14.87 -13.78
CA LEU A 118 16.42 13.70 -13.56
C LEU A 118 16.55 13.17 -12.13
N LEU A 119 15.52 12.46 -11.69
CA LEU A 119 15.41 11.87 -10.36
C LEU A 119 15.66 10.35 -10.43
N TYR A 120 16.45 9.84 -9.49
CA TYR A 120 16.83 8.42 -9.45
C TYR A 120 15.90 7.61 -8.56
N VAL A 121 15.27 6.57 -9.12
CA VAL A 121 14.45 5.62 -8.37
C VAL A 121 15.33 4.43 -7.99
N VAL A 122 16.01 4.55 -6.85
CA VAL A 122 17.12 3.65 -6.43
C VAL A 122 16.77 2.17 -6.58
N HIS A 123 15.70 1.70 -5.93
CA HIS A 123 15.29 0.29 -5.92
C HIS A 123 14.86 -0.26 -7.30
N LEU A 124 14.57 0.59 -8.30
CA LEU A 124 14.23 0.17 -9.66
C LEU A 124 15.39 0.35 -10.64
N GLY A 125 16.42 1.13 -10.29
CA GLY A 125 17.54 1.45 -11.17
C GLY A 125 17.13 2.29 -12.39
N ILE A 126 16.07 3.10 -12.27
CA ILE A 126 15.54 3.95 -13.37
C ILE A 126 15.68 5.45 -13.05
N CYS A 127 15.71 6.26 -14.09
CA CYS A 127 15.71 7.72 -14.00
C CYS A 127 14.42 8.29 -14.57
N VAL A 128 13.78 9.22 -13.84
CA VAL A 128 12.48 9.80 -14.19
C VAL A 128 12.50 11.32 -14.04
N GLU A 129 11.63 12.02 -14.76
CA GLU A 129 11.50 13.49 -14.65
C GLU A 129 10.77 13.93 -13.38
N SER A 130 9.82 13.12 -12.93
CA SER A 130 9.03 13.35 -11.72
C SER A 130 8.75 12.03 -11.01
N CYS A 131 8.78 12.04 -9.67
CA CYS A 131 8.40 10.87 -8.89
C CYS A 131 6.92 10.53 -9.10
N ALA A 132 6.62 9.24 -9.24
CA ALA A 132 5.25 8.75 -9.33
C ALA A 132 4.53 8.85 -7.98
N GLN A 133 3.20 8.63 -7.96
CA GLN A 133 2.45 8.49 -6.71
C GLN A 133 3.06 7.42 -5.79
N GLY A 134 3.02 7.68 -4.49
CA GLY A 134 3.71 6.87 -3.48
C GLY A 134 5.20 7.17 -3.33
N TYR A 135 5.74 8.17 -4.04
CA TYR A 135 7.13 8.62 -3.90
C TYR A 135 7.23 10.14 -3.74
N TYR A 136 8.26 10.59 -3.03
CA TYR A 136 8.63 12.00 -2.93
C TYR A 136 10.08 12.22 -3.37
N SER A 137 10.35 13.41 -3.91
CA SER A 137 11.69 13.79 -4.34
C SER A 137 12.52 14.31 -3.16
N ALA A 138 13.67 13.71 -2.91
CA ALA A 138 14.65 14.21 -1.95
C ALA A 138 16.07 13.97 -2.49
N ASP A 139 16.89 15.02 -2.48
CA ASP A 139 18.31 14.97 -2.87
C ASP A 139 18.58 14.30 -4.23
N GLY A 140 17.71 14.57 -5.22
CA GLY A 140 17.82 13.98 -6.56
C GLY A 140 17.35 12.53 -6.67
N ASN A 141 16.77 11.95 -5.62
CA ASN A 141 16.21 10.60 -5.60
C ASN A 141 14.69 10.63 -5.41
N CYS A 142 14.02 9.59 -5.90
CA CYS A 142 12.64 9.29 -5.56
C CYS A 142 12.62 8.26 -4.42
N LEU A 143 12.23 8.71 -3.24
CA LEU A 143 12.10 7.89 -2.05
C LEU A 143 10.64 7.53 -1.83
N HIS A 144 10.38 6.33 -1.33
CA HIS A 144 9.02 5.85 -1.11
C HIS A 144 8.38 6.61 0.06
N CYS A 145 7.10 6.96 -0.09
CA CYS A 145 6.27 7.45 1.00
C CYS A 145 6.08 6.36 2.07
N ASP A 146 5.65 6.77 3.27
CA ASP A 146 5.25 5.80 4.28
C ASP A 146 4.13 4.87 3.75
N ILE A 147 4.10 3.64 4.24
CA ILE A 147 3.07 2.66 3.96
C ILE A 147 1.70 3.25 4.28
N HIS A 148 0.75 2.99 3.39
CA HIS A 148 -0.58 3.61 3.40
C HIS A 148 -0.64 5.10 3.05
N CYS A 149 0.46 5.73 2.65
CA CYS A 149 0.48 7.08 2.11
C CYS A 149 0.61 7.10 0.58
N SER A 150 -0.36 7.70 -0.09
CA SER A 150 -0.42 7.81 -1.55
C SER A 150 0.31 9.05 -2.08
N GLU A 151 0.29 10.14 -1.33
CA GLU A 151 1.03 11.37 -1.65
C GLU A 151 1.71 11.90 -0.39
N CYS A 152 3.00 12.20 -0.51
CA CYS A 152 3.78 12.73 0.60
C CYS A 152 4.80 13.77 0.11
N SER A 153 5.19 14.66 1.03
CA SER A 153 6.29 15.61 0.85
C SER A 153 7.54 15.23 1.67
N GLY A 154 7.48 14.10 2.37
CA GLY A 154 8.54 13.55 3.20
C GLY A 154 8.09 12.26 3.91
N PRO A 155 8.98 11.64 4.69
CA PRO A 155 8.70 10.34 5.31
C PRO A 155 7.60 10.39 6.38
N GLU A 156 7.37 11.54 7.01
CA GLU A 156 6.34 11.75 8.04
C GLU A 156 5.27 12.78 7.62
N TYR A 157 5.32 13.25 6.37
CA TYR A 157 4.43 14.29 5.86
C TYR A 157 3.57 13.73 4.73
N CYS A 158 2.58 12.93 5.11
CA CYS A 158 1.55 12.45 4.20
C CYS A 158 0.49 13.54 3.94
N SER A 159 0.13 13.76 2.69
CA SER A 159 -0.98 14.62 2.28
C SER A 159 -2.25 13.83 1.94
N GLU A 160 -2.12 12.59 1.48
CA GLU A 160 -3.25 11.75 1.09
C GLU A 160 -3.00 10.27 1.41
N CYS A 161 -3.96 9.63 2.07
CA CYS A 161 -3.88 8.24 2.50
C CYS A 161 -4.51 7.28 1.48
N TYR A 162 -3.96 6.06 1.37
CA TYR A 162 -4.59 5.00 0.59
C TYR A 162 -5.92 4.56 1.24
N HIS A 163 -6.91 4.22 0.39
CA HIS A 163 -8.22 3.72 0.80
C HIS A 163 -8.98 4.67 1.75
N HIS A 164 -9.72 4.12 2.72
CA HIS A 164 -10.52 4.86 3.69
C HIS A 164 -9.75 5.15 4.99
N LEU A 165 -8.42 5.19 4.92
CA LEU A 165 -7.59 5.53 6.06
C LEU A 165 -7.67 7.03 6.37
N LEU A 166 -7.50 7.35 7.64
CA LEU A 166 -7.75 8.67 8.19
C LEU A 166 -6.44 9.45 8.29
N LEU A 167 -6.40 10.63 7.66
CA LEU A 167 -5.25 11.52 7.76
C LEU A 167 -5.28 12.30 9.09
N ALA A 168 -4.21 12.15 9.88
CA ALA A 168 -4.02 12.84 11.14
C ALA A 168 -2.56 13.28 11.29
N ASN A 169 -2.32 14.60 11.41
CA ASN A 169 -0.99 15.20 11.61
C ASN A 169 0.10 14.68 10.64
N GLY A 170 -0.24 14.41 9.37
CA GLY A 170 0.71 13.90 8.37
C GLY A 170 0.89 12.38 8.37
N SER A 171 0.14 11.64 9.18
CA SER A 171 0.15 10.17 9.19
C SER A 171 -1.23 9.58 8.85
N CYS A 172 -1.23 8.37 8.31
CA CYS A 172 -2.44 7.62 7.97
C CYS A 172 -2.77 6.61 9.07
N LEU A 173 -3.97 6.72 9.64
CA LEU A 173 -4.43 5.91 10.77
C LEU A 173 -5.71 5.15 10.41
N THR A 174 -5.94 4.01 11.05
CA THR A 174 -7.21 3.26 10.91
C THR A 174 -8.36 3.87 11.69
N ASN A 175 -8.04 4.52 12.82
CA ASN A 175 -9.00 5.18 13.69
C ASN A 175 -8.40 6.50 14.19
N CYS A 176 -9.23 7.52 14.39
CA CYS A 176 -8.74 8.76 14.99
C CYS A 176 -8.29 8.55 16.44
N PRO A 177 -7.19 9.19 16.87
CA PRO A 177 -6.75 9.12 18.25
C PRO A 177 -7.77 9.76 19.21
N LYS A 178 -7.68 9.42 20.49
CA LYS A 178 -8.55 10.02 21.52
C LYS A 178 -8.52 11.55 21.46
N GLY A 179 -9.68 12.17 21.64
CA GLY A 179 -9.84 13.62 21.49
C GLY A 179 -9.97 14.11 20.05
N PHE A 180 -10.05 13.22 19.07
CA PHE A 180 -10.33 13.53 17.67
C PHE A 180 -11.49 12.68 17.16
N TYR A 181 -12.17 13.16 16.13
CA TYR A 181 -13.27 12.46 15.46
C TYR A 181 -13.08 12.45 13.94
N GLU A 182 -13.69 11.47 13.30
CA GLU A 182 -13.67 11.28 11.84
C GLU A 182 -14.60 12.27 11.12
N THR A 183 -14.07 12.91 10.09
CA THR A 183 -14.81 13.78 9.18
C THR A 183 -15.17 13.04 7.89
N GLN A 184 -16.15 13.57 7.15
CA GLN A 184 -16.57 13.01 5.86
C GLN A 184 -15.44 12.95 4.81
N ASP A 185 -14.39 13.75 5.00
CA ASP A 185 -13.22 13.81 4.10
C ASP A 185 -12.08 12.86 4.54
N ASN A 186 -12.37 11.83 5.36
CA ASN A 186 -11.39 10.90 5.94
C ASN A 186 -10.24 11.61 6.68
N LYS A 187 -10.55 12.67 7.42
CA LYS A 187 -9.58 13.41 8.25
C LYS A 187 -9.98 13.39 9.71
N CYS A 188 -8.99 13.40 10.59
CA CYS A 188 -9.20 13.56 12.02
C CYS A 188 -9.23 15.04 12.41
N LYS A 189 -10.33 15.49 13.03
CA LYS A 189 -10.44 16.83 13.62
C LYS A 189 -10.62 16.74 15.13
N SER A 190 -10.11 17.74 15.85
CA SER A 190 -10.16 17.76 17.31
C SER A 190 -11.59 17.92 17.84
N CYS A 191 -11.85 17.27 18.97
CA CYS A 191 -13.06 17.41 19.75
C CYS A 191 -13.10 18.74 20.51
N HIS A 192 -14.28 19.10 21.00
CA HIS A 192 -14.41 20.18 21.99
C HIS A 192 -13.55 19.86 23.25
N PRO A 193 -12.85 20.83 23.86
CA PRO A 193 -11.89 20.57 24.94
C PRO A 193 -12.47 19.90 26.20
N GLN A 194 -13.78 19.95 26.41
CA GLN A 194 -14.45 19.28 27.54
C GLN A 194 -14.76 17.80 27.26
N CYS A 195 -14.82 17.39 25.99
CA CYS A 195 -14.99 15.99 25.64
C CYS A 195 -13.66 15.23 25.79
N GLU A 196 -13.74 13.96 26.20
CA GLU A 196 -12.65 13.01 26.03
C GLU A 196 -12.73 12.34 24.65
N THR A 197 -13.93 11.91 24.26
CA THR A 197 -14.24 11.43 22.90
C THR A 197 -15.46 12.14 22.37
N CYS A 198 -15.55 12.30 21.05
CA CYS A 198 -16.65 13.01 20.42
C CYS A 198 -16.98 12.41 19.06
N VAL A 199 -18.20 12.69 18.61
CA VAL A 199 -18.63 12.41 17.24
C VAL A 199 -18.70 13.68 16.42
N GLY A 200 -18.22 14.83 16.90
CA GLY A 200 -18.27 16.11 16.18
C GLY A 200 -17.62 17.27 16.93
N VAL A 201 -17.58 18.44 16.29
CA VAL A 201 -16.92 19.65 16.85
C VAL A 201 -17.71 20.36 17.93
N SER A 202 -19.04 20.18 17.97
CA SER A 202 -19.88 20.97 18.86
C SER A 202 -19.71 20.53 20.31
N GLU A 203 -19.96 21.44 21.25
CA GLU A 203 -19.99 21.13 22.69
C GLU A 203 -21.02 20.05 23.03
N SER A 204 -22.07 19.90 22.21
CA SER A 204 -23.12 18.87 22.30
C SER A 204 -22.84 17.59 21.51
N SER A 205 -21.63 17.43 20.97
CA SER A 205 -21.23 16.23 20.22
C SER A 205 -20.25 15.35 20.99
N CYS A 206 -20.18 15.48 22.32
CA CYS A 206 -19.37 14.59 23.15
C CYS A 206 -20.00 13.19 23.20
N ALA A 207 -19.15 12.17 23.05
CA ALA A 207 -19.49 10.77 23.29
C ALA A 207 -19.03 10.33 24.69
N SER A 208 -17.96 10.93 25.22
CA SER A 208 -17.55 10.77 26.61
C SER A 208 -16.90 12.04 27.14
N CYS A 209 -16.89 12.19 28.46
CA CYS A 209 -16.43 13.38 29.15
C CYS A 209 -15.11 13.14 29.87
N ARG A 210 -14.31 14.21 30.02
CA ARG A 210 -13.09 14.16 30.83
C ARG A 210 -13.42 13.97 32.32
N SER A 211 -12.44 13.55 33.10
CA SER A 211 -12.58 13.32 34.54
C SER A 211 -13.25 14.50 35.27
N ASN A 212 -14.09 14.18 36.27
CA ASN A 212 -14.90 15.12 37.05
C ASN A 212 -16.03 15.83 36.27
N SER A 213 -16.50 15.27 35.17
CA SER A 213 -17.69 15.75 34.47
C SER A 213 -18.58 14.60 34.01
N TYR A 214 -19.88 14.88 33.87
CA TYR A 214 -20.90 13.92 33.52
C TYR A 214 -21.48 14.25 32.14
N LEU A 215 -21.75 13.23 31.35
CA LEU A 215 -22.39 13.38 30.04
C LEU A 215 -23.89 13.59 30.21
N TYR A 216 -24.41 14.69 29.66
CA TYR A 216 -25.83 14.99 29.62
C TYR A 216 -26.20 15.51 28.22
N GLN A 217 -27.05 14.78 27.51
CA GLN A 217 -27.53 15.14 26.17
C GLN A 217 -26.39 15.53 25.19
N GLY A 218 -25.28 14.79 25.22
CA GLY A 218 -24.11 15.02 24.38
C GLY A 218 -23.17 16.14 24.83
N ARG A 219 -23.46 16.81 25.96
CA ARG A 219 -22.60 17.84 26.57
C ARG A 219 -21.97 17.34 27.88
N CYS A 220 -20.77 17.82 28.18
CA CYS A 220 -20.11 17.52 29.44
C CYS A 220 -20.41 18.62 30.47
N VAL A 221 -21.04 18.24 31.58
CA VAL A 221 -21.41 19.16 32.65
C VAL A 221 -20.73 18.76 33.96
N PHE A 222 -20.31 19.74 34.76
CA PHE A 222 -19.69 19.48 36.06
C PHE A 222 -20.72 19.04 37.12
N ARG A 223 -21.97 19.50 37.00
CA ARG A 223 -23.10 19.09 37.83
C ARG A 223 -24.28 18.77 36.94
N CYS A 224 -24.92 17.64 37.20
CA CYS A 224 -26.13 17.25 36.49
C CYS A 224 -27.28 18.24 36.78
N PRO A 225 -28.12 18.54 35.78
CA PRO A 225 -29.26 19.44 35.96
C PRO A 225 -30.31 18.86 36.93
N GLN A 226 -31.22 19.72 37.40
CA GLN A 226 -32.31 19.32 38.29
C GLN A 226 -33.12 18.15 37.71
N GLY A 227 -33.53 17.21 38.57
CA GLY A 227 -34.20 15.97 38.18
C GLY A 227 -33.26 14.88 37.63
N THR A 228 -31.94 15.10 37.66
CA THR A 228 -30.93 14.11 37.31
C THR A 228 -29.79 14.06 38.33
N TYR A 229 -29.08 12.94 38.41
CA TYR A 229 -27.90 12.74 39.27
C TYR A 229 -26.74 12.18 38.44
N GLY A 230 -25.51 12.48 38.85
CA GLY A 230 -24.32 11.96 38.18
C GLY A 230 -24.01 10.56 38.67
N ASP A 231 -24.00 9.59 37.78
CA ASP A 231 -23.59 8.22 38.09
C ASP A 231 -22.10 8.04 37.81
N GLU A 232 -21.31 7.73 38.84
CA GLU A 232 -19.86 7.61 38.74
C GLU A 232 -19.43 6.39 37.91
N LEU A 233 -20.24 5.33 37.86
CA LEU A 233 -19.93 4.11 37.13
C LEU A 233 -20.03 4.32 35.61
N THR A 234 -21.06 5.03 35.17
CA THR A 234 -21.31 5.30 33.74
C THR A 234 -20.71 6.62 33.27
N GLY A 235 -20.45 7.56 34.19
CA GLY A 235 -19.99 8.91 33.84
C GLY A 235 -21.08 9.75 33.17
N GLU A 236 -22.36 9.39 33.34
CA GLU A 236 -23.50 10.07 32.72
C GLU A 236 -24.48 10.61 33.78
N CYS A 237 -25.31 11.57 33.37
CA CYS A 237 -26.41 12.05 34.19
C CYS A 237 -27.66 11.18 34.00
N HIS A 238 -28.08 10.50 35.06
CA HIS A 238 -29.27 9.64 35.10
C HIS A 238 -30.46 10.38 35.69
N VAL A 239 -31.67 10.03 35.27
CA VAL A 239 -32.91 10.63 35.78
C VAL A 239 -33.27 10.14 37.18
N CYS A 240 -33.71 11.06 38.03
CA CYS A 240 -34.21 10.75 39.37
C CYS A 240 -35.53 9.95 39.33
N SER A 241 -35.85 9.33 40.47
CA SER A 241 -37.18 8.77 40.75
C SER A 241 -38.32 9.79 40.56
N ASP A 242 -39.55 9.29 40.34
CA ASP A 242 -40.72 10.12 40.02
C ASP A 242 -40.97 11.22 41.04
N GLY A 243 -41.31 12.42 40.55
CA GLY A 243 -41.62 13.57 41.40
C GLY A 243 -40.43 14.12 42.17
N CYS A 244 -39.21 13.64 41.91
CA CYS A 244 -38.01 14.08 42.59
C CYS A 244 -37.33 15.24 41.86
N SER A 245 -37.05 16.34 42.55
CA SER A 245 -36.26 17.47 42.03
C SER A 245 -34.77 17.28 42.25
N THR A 246 -34.36 16.77 43.42
CA THR A 246 -32.94 16.44 43.70
C THR A 246 -32.83 15.05 44.27
N CYS A 247 -31.95 14.24 43.69
CA CYS A 247 -31.62 12.90 44.17
C CYS A 247 -30.10 12.70 44.18
N ASN A 248 -29.62 11.81 45.05
CA ASN A 248 -28.21 11.40 45.07
C ASN A 248 -28.00 10.08 44.33
N ASP A 249 -29.05 9.27 44.24
CA ASP A 249 -29.12 8.02 43.50
C ASP A 249 -30.53 7.85 42.91
N GLY A 250 -30.73 6.80 42.10
CA GLY A 250 -32.00 6.57 41.41
C GLY A 250 -33.19 6.29 42.32
N ASP A 251 -32.98 5.88 43.57
CA ASP A 251 -34.03 5.40 44.49
C ASP A 251 -34.30 6.38 45.65
N SER A 252 -33.32 7.17 46.05
CA SER A 252 -33.35 8.07 47.21
C SER A 252 -33.48 9.54 46.79
N CYS A 253 -34.68 10.07 46.98
CA CYS A 253 -35.00 11.46 46.71
C CYS A 253 -34.80 12.36 47.95
N SER A 254 -34.11 13.50 47.76
CA SER A 254 -33.83 14.50 48.80
C SER A 254 -34.74 15.72 48.75
N SER A 255 -35.34 16.05 47.60
CA SER A 255 -36.39 17.06 47.49
C SER A 255 -37.37 16.69 46.38
N CYS A 256 -38.66 16.95 46.60
CA CYS A 256 -39.71 16.67 45.62
C CYS A 256 -40.14 17.94 44.88
N ILE A 257 -40.65 17.77 43.66
CA ILE A 257 -41.32 18.83 42.92
C ILE A 257 -42.57 19.33 43.65
N ASP A 258 -43.01 20.55 43.34
CA ASP A 258 -44.17 21.17 43.99
C ASP A 258 -45.42 20.27 43.96
N GLY A 259 -46.10 20.13 45.10
CA GLY A 259 -47.27 19.27 45.27
C GLY A 259 -46.96 17.82 45.69
N TRP A 260 -45.68 17.45 45.78
CA TRP A 260 -45.22 16.15 46.27
C TRP A 260 -44.52 16.28 47.62
N ARG A 261 -44.54 15.20 48.41
CA ARG A 261 -43.86 15.13 49.71
C ARG A 261 -42.97 13.90 49.78
N ILE A 262 -41.87 14.00 50.53
CA ILE A 262 -40.98 12.87 50.77
C ILE A 262 -41.64 11.93 51.79
N LYS A 263 -41.71 10.64 51.46
CA LYS A 263 -42.09 9.56 52.37
C LYS A 263 -41.12 8.40 52.17
N ALA A 264 -40.33 8.09 53.20
CA ALA A 264 -39.33 7.01 53.19
C ALA A 264 -38.38 7.06 51.97
N GLY A 265 -37.85 8.25 51.64
CA GLY A 265 -36.93 8.43 50.52
C GLY A 265 -37.58 8.54 49.13
N HIS A 266 -38.89 8.33 49.00
CA HIS A 266 -39.60 8.47 47.74
C HIS A 266 -40.55 9.67 47.76
N CYS A 267 -40.73 10.32 46.62
CA CYS A 267 -41.77 11.34 46.48
C CYS A 267 -43.12 10.66 46.31
N VAL A 268 -44.10 11.08 47.11
CA VAL A 268 -45.50 10.69 46.96
C VAL A 268 -46.37 11.94 46.80
N ALA A 269 -47.37 11.87 45.93
CA ALA A 269 -48.32 12.97 45.74
C ALA A 269 -48.99 13.34 47.08
N SER A 270 -49.13 14.65 47.35
CA SER A 270 -49.56 15.13 48.66
C SER A 270 -51.06 14.99 48.95
N SER A 271 -51.85 14.43 48.03
CA SER A 271 -53.31 14.39 48.15
C SER A 271 -53.79 13.22 49.03
N HIS A 272 -54.23 13.53 50.26
CA HIS A 272 -54.96 12.61 51.14
C HIS A 272 -56.49 12.79 51.07
N ARG A 273 -56.99 13.68 50.19
CA ARG A 273 -58.42 14.05 50.13
C ARG A 273 -59.15 13.69 48.84
N CYS A 274 -58.44 13.28 47.80
CA CYS A 274 -59.01 12.86 46.51
C CYS A 274 -58.58 11.42 46.18
N ASN A 275 -59.34 10.75 45.31
CA ASN A 275 -58.96 9.43 44.81
C ASN A 275 -57.69 9.51 43.97
N ILE A 276 -57.00 8.37 43.78
CA ILE A 276 -55.74 8.31 43.02
C ILE A 276 -55.86 8.85 41.58
N ASN A 277 -57.04 8.75 40.97
CA ASN A 277 -57.36 9.25 39.63
C ASN A 277 -57.95 10.67 39.62
N GLU A 278 -57.82 11.41 40.72
CA GLU A 278 -58.32 12.77 40.89
C GLU A 278 -57.24 13.67 41.51
N PHE A 279 -57.19 14.94 41.08
CA PHE A 279 -56.30 15.95 41.66
C PHE A 279 -57.13 17.00 42.42
N ALA A 280 -56.55 17.56 43.48
CA ALA A 280 -57.18 18.61 44.27
C ALA A 280 -56.89 20.00 43.65
N THR A 281 -57.93 20.73 43.29
CA THR A 281 -57.83 22.12 42.84
C THR A 281 -57.47 23.06 44.01
N VAL A 282 -57.07 24.31 43.72
CA VAL A 282 -56.74 25.34 44.74
C VAL A 282 -57.90 25.56 45.73
N ASN A 283 -59.13 25.33 45.31
CA ASN A 283 -60.34 25.46 46.11
C ASN A 283 -60.70 24.17 46.90
N GLY A 284 -59.87 23.14 46.84
CA GLY A 284 -60.07 21.85 47.52
C GLY A 284 -61.05 20.88 46.82
N ALA A 285 -61.57 21.22 45.64
CA ALA A 285 -62.43 20.33 44.85
C ALA A 285 -61.62 19.30 44.06
N CYS A 286 -62.08 18.05 44.01
CA CYS A 286 -61.42 16.96 43.27
C CYS A 286 -61.87 16.93 41.81
N GLN A 287 -60.92 16.96 40.88
CA GLN A 287 -61.17 16.82 39.43
C GLN A 287 -60.47 15.58 38.89
N ARG A 288 -61.12 14.85 37.98
CA ARG A 288 -60.58 13.62 37.38
C ARG A 288 -59.40 13.90 36.46
N CYS A 289 -58.43 13.00 36.50
CA CYS A 289 -57.30 12.96 35.58
C CYS A 289 -57.74 12.66 34.14
N HIS A 290 -56.87 12.95 33.17
CA HIS A 290 -57.04 12.49 31.81
C HIS A 290 -57.21 10.96 31.76
N SER A 291 -58.00 10.45 30.81
CA SER A 291 -58.36 9.02 30.72
C SER A 291 -57.18 8.05 30.63
N THR A 292 -56.02 8.56 30.22
CA THR A 292 -54.79 7.79 30.05
C THR A 292 -53.90 7.78 31.30
N CYS A 293 -54.19 8.62 32.29
CA CYS A 293 -53.46 8.69 33.55
C CYS A 293 -54.17 7.88 34.64
N LEU A 294 -53.41 7.09 35.41
CA LEU A 294 -53.87 6.49 36.67
C LEU A 294 -53.89 7.53 37.80
N SER A 295 -52.91 8.44 37.82
CA SER A 295 -52.82 9.59 38.72
C SER A 295 -52.22 10.81 38.01
N CYS A 296 -52.48 12.01 38.50
CA CYS A 296 -52.13 13.26 37.81
C CYS A 296 -51.93 14.45 38.77
N VAL A 297 -51.29 15.51 38.26
CA VAL A 297 -51.25 16.84 38.90
C VAL A 297 -52.26 17.82 38.29
N GLY A 298 -52.96 17.42 37.23
CA GLY A 298 -53.97 18.21 36.55
C GLY A 298 -54.76 17.38 35.52
N THR A 299 -55.70 18.01 34.81
CA THR A 299 -56.61 17.31 33.89
C THR A 299 -56.03 17.05 32.49
N GLY A 300 -54.89 17.67 32.15
CA GLY A 300 -54.26 17.57 30.84
C GLY A 300 -53.59 16.22 30.57
N GLU A 301 -53.45 15.87 29.29
CA GLU A 301 -52.79 14.62 28.85
C GLU A 301 -51.28 14.55 29.16
N SER A 302 -50.64 15.70 29.43
CA SER A 302 -49.24 15.85 29.79
C SER A 302 -49.03 16.15 31.28
N GLN A 303 -50.04 15.86 32.11
CA GLN A 303 -50.02 16.08 33.56
C GLN A 303 -50.18 14.77 34.32
N CYS A 304 -49.86 13.64 33.67
CA CYS A 304 -49.90 12.31 34.29
C CYS A 304 -48.70 12.11 35.21
N LEU A 305 -48.93 11.39 36.31
CA LEU A 305 -47.88 10.92 37.22
C LEU A 305 -47.69 9.40 37.11
N HIS A 306 -48.76 8.65 36.89
CA HIS A 306 -48.73 7.23 36.57
C HIS A 306 -49.72 6.94 35.44
N CYS A 307 -49.44 5.92 34.63
CA CYS A 307 -50.27 5.55 33.49
C CYS A 307 -51.21 4.38 33.81
N THR A 308 -52.32 4.30 33.08
CA THR A 308 -53.18 3.10 33.09
C THR A 308 -52.43 1.89 32.55
N GLN A 309 -52.93 0.67 32.79
CA GLN A 309 -52.27 -0.57 32.36
C GLN A 309 -51.92 -0.57 30.86
N ARG A 310 -50.75 -1.16 30.52
CA ARG A 310 -50.20 -1.27 29.16
C ARG A 310 -49.81 0.07 28.49
N ARG A 311 -49.55 1.10 29.29
CA ARG A 311 -48.98 2.38 28.83
C ARG A 311 -47.74 2.74 29.64
N PHE A 312 -46.89 3.58 29.06
CA PHE A 312 -45.62 4.00 29.64
C PHE A 312 -45.61 5.51 29.82
N LEU A 313 -45.07 5.97 30.94
CA LEU A 313 -44.90 7.40 31.21
C LEU A 313 -43.63 7.94 30.52
N LEU A 314 -43.78 9.00 29.72
CA LEU A 314 -42.71 9.77 29.09
C LEU A 314 -43.04 11.26 29.24
N ASP A 315 -42.16 12.03 29.89
CA ASP A 315 -42.33 13.48 30.10
C ASP A 315 -43.73 13.90 30.59
N SER A 316 -44.26 13.19 31.60
CA SER A 316 -45.61 13.38 32.17
C SER A 316 -46.78 13.06 31.22
N LYS A 317 -46.53 12.43 30.06
CA LYS A 317 -47.53 11.94 29.11
C LYS A 317 -47.51 10.40 29.03
N CYS A 318 -48.68 9.78 28.87
CA CYS A 318 -48.80 8.33 28.75
C CYS A 318 -48.83 7.88 27.28
N VAL A 319 -47.81 7.14 26.86
CA VAL A 319 -47.65 6.59 25.50
C VAL A 319 -47.87 5.07 25.49
N GLU A 320 -48.21 4.49 24.34
CA GLU A 320 -48.46 3.04 24.21
C GLU A 320 -47.17 2.23 24.04
N SER A 321 -46.14 2.83 23.45
CA SER A 321 -44.80 2.28 23.30
C SER A 321 -43.78 3.39 23.49
N CYS A 322 -42.60 3.06 24.04
CA CYS A 322 -41.51 4.02 24.13
C CYS A 322 -40.95 4.34 22.73
N PRO A 323 -40.68 5.62 22.43
CA PRO A 323 -40.09 6.03 21.15
C PRO A 323 -38.61 5.62 21.05
N GLU A 324 -37.99 5.88 19.89
CA GLU A 324 -36.55 5.69 19.69
C GLU A 324 -35.74 6.48 20.72
N SER A 325 -34.58 5.96 21.09
CA SER A 325 -33.72 6.45 22.17
C SER A 325 -34.31 6.30 23.58
N TYR A 326 -35.38 5.52 23.76
CA TYR A 326 -35.94 5.17 25.07
C TYR A 326 -36.23 3.67 25.19
N PHE A 327 -36.12 3.13 26.40
CA PHE A 327 -36.52 1.75 26.71
C PHE A 327 -37.55 1.72 27.84
N ALA A 328 -38.40 0.69 27.81
CA ALA A 328 -39.47 0.51 28.76
C ALA A 328 -38.97 -0.22 30.02
N VAL A 329 -39.14 0.40 31.19
CA VAL A 329 -38.84 -0.24 32.49
C VAL A 329 -39.86 0.20 33.53
N ARG A 330 -40.43 -0.77 34.27
CA ARG A 330 -41.40 -0.53 35.36
C ARG A 330 -42.55 0.43 34.98
N GLY A 331 -43.06 0.36 33.74
CA GLY A 331 -44.16 1.23 33.27
C GLY A 331 -43.77 2.66 32.87
N ARG A 332 -42.47 2.90 32.64
CA ARG A 332 -41.92 4.20 32.24
C ARG A 332 -41.00 4.05 31.04
N CYS A 333 -40.79 5.14 30.31
CA CYS A 333 -39.77 5.24 29.27
C CYS A 333 -38.54 5.96 29.85
N LEU A 334 -37.41 5.25 29.95
CA LEU A 334 -36.13 5.84 30.34
C LEU A 334 -35.25 6.02 29.10
N PRO A 335 -34.44 7.08 29.03
CA PRO A 335 -33.56 7.31 27.88
C PRO A 335 -32.52 6.19 27.77
N CYS A 336 -32.19 5.83 26.54
CA CYS A 336 -31.05 4.97 26.23
C CYS A 336 -29.71 5.69 26.51
N PRO A 337 -28.61 4.94 26.64
CA PRO A 337 -27.27 5.50 26.75
C PRO A 337 -26.93 6.43 25.58
N ASN A 338 -25.96 7.31 25.78
CA ASN A 338 -25.56 8.26 24.75
C ASN A 338 -25.18 7.55 23.42
N GLY A 339 -25.67 8.09 22.31
CA GLY A 339 -25.42 7.56 20.98
C GLY A 339 -26.20 6.29 20.64
N CYS A 340 -27.05 5.76 21.53
CA CYS A 340 -27.86 4.58 21.25
C CYS A 340 -29.28 4.95 20.74
N LEU A 341 -29.70 4.39 19.61
CA LEU A 341 -31.04 4.59 19.04
C LEU A 341 -32.08 3.57 19.55
N TYR A 342 -31.67 2.31 19.72
CA TYR A 342 -32.55 1.25 20.23
C TYR A 342 -31.82 0.47 21.31
N CYS A 343 -32.38 0.42 22.51
CA CYS A 343 -31.84 -0.33 23.63
C CYS A 343 -32.94 -1.14 24.35
N THR A 344 -32.56 -2.25 24.97
CA THR A 344 -33.47 -3.06 25.82
C THR A 344 -33.26 -2.81 27.30
N SER A 345 -32.06 -2.36 27.65
CA SER A 345 -31.66 -1.91 28.97
C SER A 345 -30.64 -0.79 28.80
N TYR A 346 -30.27 -0.11 29.89
CA TYR A 346 -29.18 0.86 29.84
C TYR A 346 -27.81 0.22 29.49
N GLY A 347 -27.62 -1.09 29.69
CA GLY A 347 -26.39 -1.80 29.31
C GLY A 347 -26.42 -2.42 27.90
N ASP A 348 -27.60 -2.48 27.28
CA ASP A 348 -27.83 -3.28 26.08
C ASP A 348 -28.34 -2.43 24.92
N CYS A 349 -27.42 -1.77 24.22
CA CYS A 349 -27.70 -1.09 22.97
C CYS A 349 -27.68 -2.06 21.78
N ARG A 350 -28.69 -1.96 20.91
CA ARG A 350 -28.82 -2.76 19.68
C ARG A 350 -28.36 -2.03 18.43
N SER A 351 -28.44 -0.71 18.40
CA SER A 351 -28.01 0.10 17.26
C SER A 351 -27.63 1.50 17.67
N CYS A 352 -26.64 2.06 16.99
CA CYS A 352 -26.11 3.37 17.29
C CYS A 352 -26.62 4.45 16.34
N ALA A 353 -26.64 5.68 16.84
CA ALA A 353 -26.85 6.88 16.05
C ALA A 353 -25.74 7.05 15.02
N PRO A 354 -25.96 7.83 13.94
CA PRO A 354 -24.93 8.07 12.93
C PRO A 354 -23.61 8.55 13.54
N ARG A 355 -22.49 8.00 13.05
CA ARG A 355 -21.10 8.27 13.53
C ARG A 355 -20.74 7.71 14.89
N PHE A 356 -21.60 6.89 15.49
CA PHE A 356 -21.20 5.98 16.55
C PHE A 356 -21.04 4.57 15.99
N HIS A 357 -20.20 3.79 16.66
CA HIS A 357 -19.92 2.40 16.32
C HIS A 357 -20.40 1.48 17.44
N LEU A 358 -21.12 0.43 17.08
CA LEU A 358 -21.58 -0.59 18.03
C LEU A 358 -20.43 -1.53 18.39
N HIS A 359 -20.11 -1.61 19.68
CA HIS A 359 -19.10 -2.52 20.22
C HIS A 359 -19.54 -3.01 21.60
N ASN A 360 -19.64 -4.33 21.80
CA ASN A 360 -20.05 -4.95 23.06
C ASN A 360 -21.34 -4.33 23.65
N ASN A 361 -22.39 -4.22 22.83
CA ASN A 361 -23.69 -3.59 23.17
C ASN A 361 -23.60 -2.11 23.62
N LYS A 362 -22.51 -1.41 23.32
CA LYS A 362 -22.33 0.02 23.61
C LYS A 362 -22.01 0.77 22.32
N CYS A 363 -22.40 2.04 22.30
CA CYS A 363 -22.08 2.95 21.21
C CYS A 363 -20.84 3.76 21.58
N ILE A 364 -19.78 3.64 20.79
CA ILE A 364 -18.51 4.34 21.00
C ILE A 364 -18.17 5.22 19.80
N ALA A 365 -17.40 6.27 20.01
CA ALA A 365 -17.06 7.23 18.94
C ALA A 365 -16.11 6.68 17.88
N SER A 366 -15.22 5.74 18.25
CA SER A 366 -14.25 5.10 17.35
C SER A 366 -14.03 3.66 17.80
N CYS A 367 -13.78 2.75 16.86
CA CYS A 367 -13.45 1.36 17.20
C CYS A 367 -12.09 1.26 17.94
N PRO A 368 -11.97 0.35 18.93
CA PRO A 368 -10.71 0.13 19.66
C PRO A 368 -9.64 -0.53 18.77
N GLU A 369 -8.38 -0.55 19.22
CA GLU A 369 -7.30 -1.29 18.53
C GLU A 369 -7.70 -2.76 18.31
N GLY A 370 -7.29 -3.33 17.17
CA GLY A 370 -7.68 -4.67 16.75
C GLY A 370 -9.10 -4.78 16.17
N PHE A 371 -9.85 -3.68 16.03
CA PHE A 371 -11.16 -3.66 15.39
C PHE A 371 -11.22 -2.58 14.30
N TYR A 372 -11.95 -2.89 13.23
CA TYR A 372 -12.31 -1.94 12.17
C TYR A 372 -13.81 -1.68 12.16
N SER A 373 -14.21 -0.54 11.60
CA SER A 373 -15.62 -0.19 11.45
C SER A 373 -16.20 -0.80 10.18
N ASP A 374 -17.19 -1.68 10.34
CA ASP A 374 -18.02 -2.23 9.26
C ASP A 374 -19.45 -1.72 9.42
N ILE A 375 -19.82 -0.69 8.65
CA ILE A 375 -21.15 -0.08 8.65
C ILE A 375 -21.63 0.26 10.07
N GLY A 376 -20.80 0.98 10.84
CA GLY A 376 -21.13 1.40 12.20
C GLY A 376 -21.11 0.28 13.25
N VAL A 377 -20.49 -0.86 12.94
CA VAL A 377 -20.25 -1.97 13.89
C VAL A 377 -18.76 -2.27 13.95
N CYS A 378 -18.19 -2.37 15.15
CA CYS A 378 -16.79 -2.73 15.31
C CYS A 378 -16.60 -4.24 15.14
N ARG A 379 -15.85 -4.64 14.12
CA ARG A 379 -15.51 -6.04 13.83
C ARG A 379 -14.01 -6.29 14.02
N PRO A 380 -13.61 -7.47 14.50
CA PRO A 380 -12.21 -7.77 14.77
C PRO A 380 -11.40 -7.82 13.47
N CYS A 381 -10.14 -7.42 13.57
CA CYS A 381 -9.13 -7.60 12.54
C CYS A 381 -8.72 -9.08 12.42
N GLU A 382 -8.08 -9.41 11.30
CA GLU A 382 -7.36 -10.67 11.16
C GLU A 382 -6.24 -10.78 12.22
N ALA A 383 -5.99 -11.99 12.74
CA ALA A 383 -5.13 -12.22 13.91
C ALA A 383 -3.67 -11.75 13.75
N THR A 384 -3.18 -11.58 12.53
CA THR A 384 -1.82 -11.07 12.25
C THR A 384 -1.73 -9.55 12.27
N CYS A 385 -2.86 -8.86 12.08
CA CYS A 385 -2.93 -7.40 12.06
C CYS A 385 -3.14 -6.86 13.48
N ARG A 386 -2.28 -5.95 13.93
CA ARG A 386 -2.53 -5.15 15.13
C ARG A 386 -3.63 -4.11 14.89
N SER A 387 -3.61 -3.48 13.72
CA SER A 387 -4.66 -2.60 13.23
C SER A 387 -4.97 -2.91 11.77
N CYS A 388 -6.22 -2.71 11.37
CA CYS A 388 -6.70 -3.02 10.03
C CYS A 388 -7.79 -2.02 9.61
N TYR A 389 -8.00 -1.92 8.29
CA TYR A 389 -9.10 -1.16 7.69
C TYR A 389 -10.11 -2.08 6.98
N GLY A 390 -10.00 -3.40 7.20
CA GLY A 390 -10.89 -4.40 6.66
C GLY A 390 -10.58 -5.81 7.21
N PRO A 391 -11.41 -6.81 6.86
CA PRO A 391 -11.29 -8.16 7.41
C PRO A 391 -10.16 -9.00 6.82
N ARG A 392 -9.60 -8.64 5.66
CA ARG A 392 -8.68 -9.52 4.94
C ARG A 392 -7.24 -9.40 5.45
N THR A 393 -6.46 -10.45 5.20
CA THR A 393 -5.02 -10.52 5.52
C THR A 393 -4.18 -9.46 4.81
N ASP A 394 -4.67 -8.91 3.71
CA ASP A 394 -4.06 -7.83 2.92
C ASP A 394 -4.69 -6.46 3.19
N GLN A 395 -5.39 -6.30 4.32
CA GLN A 395 -5.99 -5.04 4.77
C GLN A 395 -5.49 -4.63 6.16
N CYS A 396 -4.27 -5.07 6.51
CA CYS A 396 -3.59 -4.61 7.72
C CYS A 396 -3.05 -3.19 7.51
N ALA A 397 -3.15 -2.36 8.54
CA ALA A 397 -2.45 -1.07 8.64
C ALA A 397 -1.19 -1.15 9.50
N SER A 398 -1.16 -2.09 10.46
CA SER A 398 0.02 -2.41 11.24
C SER A 398 0.00 -3.87 11.70
N CYS A 399 1.18 -4.40 11.98
CA CYS A 399 1.35 -5.78 12.41
C CYS A 399 1.57 -5.88 13.91
N HIS A 400 1.23 -7.04 14.48
CA HIS A 400 1.69 -7.38 15.83
C HIS A 400 3.23 -7.44 15.90
N ASN A 401 3.77 -7.33 17.12
CA ASN A 401 5.21 -7.45 17.36
C ASN A 401 5.74 -8.75 16.72
N GLU A 402 6.95 -8.71 16.17
CA GLU A 402 7.61 -9.83 15.45
C GLU A 402 7.12 -10.08 14.00
N SER A 403 6.31 -9.20 13.42
CA SER A 403 5.94 -9.25 12.00
C SER A 403 6.23 -7.94 11.28
N PHE A 404 6.54 -8.03 10.00
CA PHE A 404 6.86 -6.92 9.11
C PHE A 404 5.73 -6.66 8.12
N LEU A 405 5.38 -5.40 7.96
CA LEU A 405 4.35 -4.99 7.00
C LEU A 405 4.96 -4.88 5.60
N LEU A 406 4.39 -5.61 4.64
CA LEU A 406 4.71 -5.52 3.21
C LEU A 406 3.43 -5.21 2.44
N GLY A 407 3.36 -4.01 1.85
CA GLY A 407 2.16 -3.50 1.19
C GLY A 407 1.00 -3.26 2.16
N SER A 408 0.16 -4.26 2.39
CA SER A 408 -0.92 -4.23 3.40
C SER A 408 -1.11 -5.59 4.10
N ALA A 409 -0.10 -6.47 3.99
CA ALA A 409 -0.08 -7.78 4.61
C ALA A 409 1.07 -7.91 5.61
N CYS A 410 0.84 -8.68 6.67
CA CYS A 410 1.82 -8.94 7.71
C CYS A 410 2.57 -10.25 7.44
N HIS A 411 3.89 -10.17 7.38
CA HIS A 411 4.77 -11.32 7.17
C HIS A 411 5.69 -11.50 8.38
N ARG A 412 5.97 -12.74 8.78
CA ARG A 412 6.91 -13.03 9.89
C ARG A 412 8.35 -12.65 9.56
N SER A 413 8.71 -12.67 8.29
CA SER A 413 10.02 -12.28 7.76
C SER A 413 9.84 -11.62 6.41
N CYS A 414 10.70 -10.67 6.06
CA CYS A 414 10.68 -10.09 4.73
C CYS A 414 11.11 -11.13 3.68
N PRO A 415 10.39 -11.23 2.55
CA PRO A 415 10.78 -12.12 1.45
C PRO A 415 12.06 -11.63 0.76
N ASP A 416 12.61 -12.48 -0.13
CA ASP A 416 13.68 -12.08 -1.06
C ASP A 416 13.31 -10.75 -1.76
N SER A 417 14.34 -9.99 -2.13
CA SER A 417 14.28 -8.63 -2.66
C SER A 417 13.78 -7.56 -1.67
N HIS A 418 13.61 -7.89 -0.39
CA HIS A 418 13.31 -6.91 0.67
C HIS A 418 14.19 -7.13 1.91
N TYR A 419 14.37 -6.09 2.70
CA TYR A 419 15.02 -6.15 4.01
C TYR A 419 14.14 -5.52 5.09
N PRO A 420 14.26 -5.97 6.35
CA PRO A 420 13.48 -5.43 7.46
C PRO A 420 14.02 -4.06 7.90
N GLU A 421 13.15 -3.05 7.93
CA GLU A 421 13.45 -1.72 8.46
C GLU A 421 12.23 -1.19 9.23
N ARG A 422 12.40 -0.86 10.52
CA ARG A 422 11.36 -0.27 11.39
C ARG A 422 9.98 -0.97 11.26
N MET A 423 9.94 -2.30 11.38
CA MET A 423 8.72 -3.15 11.27
C MET A 423 8.05 -3.18 9.88
N LYS A 424 8.77 -2.76 8.83
CA LYS A 424 8.32 -2.78 7.45
C LYS A 424 9.33 -3.56 6.59
N CYS A 425 8.87 -4.05 5.45
CA CYS A 425 9.74 -4.61 4.42
C CYS A 425 10.01 -3.56 3.35
N VAL A 426 11.27 -3.16 3.23
CA VAL A 426 11.74 -2.16 2.26
C VAL A 426 12.44 -2.88 1.11
N PRO A 427 12.21 -2.49 -0.17
CA PRO A 427 12.81 -3.16 -1.31
C PRO A 427 14.33 -2.97 -1.36
N CYS A 428 15.04 -4.02 -1.77
CA CYS A 428 16.46 -3.98 -2.11
C CYS A 428 16.71 -3.21 -3.41
N TYR A 429 17.99 -2.89 -3.68
CA TYR A 429 18.41 -2.52 -5.03
C TYR A 429 18.11 -3.66 -6.03
N ASN A 430 17.68 -3.33 -7.25
CA ASN A 430 17.10 -4.29 -8.20
C ASN A 430 18.01 -5.47 -8.59
N ASN A 431 19.33 -5.30 -8.50
CA ASN A 431 20.30 -6.35 -8.80
C ASN A 431 20.56 -7.29 -7.60
N CYS A 432 20.09 -6.92 -6.41
CA CYS A 432 20.22 -7.74 -5.20
C CYS A 432 19.03 -8.71 -5.07
N ARG A 433 19.32 -9.99 -4.87
CA ARG A 433 18.32 -10.97 -4.43
C ARG A 433 18.04 -10.84 -2.94
N THR A 434 19.06 -10.61 -2.12
CA THR A 434 18.90 -10.25 -0.70
C THR A 434 19.84 -9.10 -0.37
N CYS A 435 19.46 -8.28 0.61
CA CYS A 435 20.23 -7.10 0.97
C CYS A 435 20.15 -6.80 2.47
N LYS A 436 21.03 -5.92 2.95
CA LYS A 436 20.99 -5.34 4.31
C LYS A 436 20.47 -3.89 4.32
N GLY A 437 20.20 -3.33 3.13
CA GLY A 437 19.88 -1.93 2.89
C GLY A 437 19.46 -1.70 1.44
N SER A 438 18.93 -0.51 1.16
CA SER A 438 18.47 -0.13 -0.19
C SER A 438 19.60 0.29 -1.15
N GLY A 439 20.83 0.46 -0.66
CA GLY A 439 21.94 0.99 -1.45
C GLY A 439 22.51 -0.02 -2.46
N LEU A 440 23.22 0.49 -3.47
CA LEU A 440 23.84 -0.33 -4.52
C LEU A 440 24.88 -1.33 -3.99
N THR A 441 25.50 -1.02 -2.84
CA THR A 441 26.54 -1.84 -2.18
C THR A 441 26.02 -2.63 -0.98
N ASP A 442 24.70 -2.63 -0.76
CA ASP A 442 24.07 -3.31 0.36
C ASP A 442 23.57 -4.71 0.01
N CYS A 443 23.91 -5.23 -1.17
CA CYS A 443 23.56 -6.60 -1.54
C CYS A 443 24.30 -7.61 -0.64
N THR A 444 23.61 -8.67 -0.26
CA THR A 444 24.17 -9.84 0.42
C THR A 444 24.15 -11.07 -0.47
N THR A 445 23.18 -11.16 -1.39
CA THR A 445 23.17 -12.12 -2.50
C THR A 445 22.63 -11.45 -3.76
N CYS A 446 23.00 -11.97 -4.92
CA CYS A 446 22.62 -11.42 -6.21
C CYS A 446 21.56 -12.27 -6.91
N HIS A 447 20.81 -11.65 -7.82
CA HIS A 447 20.00 -12.40 -8.77
C HIS A 447 20.89 -13.30 -9.65
N ASP A 448 20.28 -14.28 -10.32
CA ASP A 448 21.01 -15.19 -11.19
C ASP A 448 21.77 -14.40 -12.29
N TYR A 449 22.89 -14.93 -12.75
CA TYR A 449 23.82 -14.29 -13.71
C TYR A 449 24.64 -13.11 -13.17
N LEU A 450 24.44 -12.73 -11.91
CA LEU A 450 25.22 -11.70 -11.23
C LEU A 450 26.07 -12.29 -10.10
N THR A 451 27.17 -11.63 -9.81
CA THR A 451 28.09 -11.99 -8.72
C THR A 451 28.28 -10.85 -7.74
N LEU A 452 28.50 -11.21 -6.48
CA LEU A 452 28.70 -10.24 -5.41
C LEU A 452 30.19 -9.83 -5.36
N ASP A 453 30.48 -8.56 -5.62
CA ASP A 453 31.80 -7.96 -5.49
C ASP A 453 31.71 -6.71 -4.61
N GLY A 454 32.39 -6.71 -3.46
CA GLY A 454 32.38 -5.56 -2.53
C GLY A 454 31.00 -5.12 -2.02
N GLY A 455 29.99 -6.00 -2.03
CA GLY A 455 28.60 -5.68 -1.65
C GLY A 455 27.71 -5.23 -2.82
N MET A 456 28.26 -5.11 -4.03
CA MET A 456 27.53 -4.78 -5.25
C MET A 456 27.33 -6.03 -6.11
N CYS A 457 26.18 -6.14 -6.78
CA CYS A 457 25.91 -7.20 -7.73
C CYS A 457 26.28 -6.76 -9.15
N ILE A 458 27.31 -7.42 -9.71
CA ILE A 458 27.88 -7.13 -11.02
C ILE A 458 27.89 -8.37 -11.91
N GLU A 459 27.86 -8.18 -13.23
CA GLU A 459 28.07 -9.26 -14.18
C GLU A 459 29.52 -9.78 -14.12
N CYS A 460 29.73 -10.99 -14.65
CA CYS A 460 31.07 -11.55 -14.74
C CYS A 460 31.96 -10.66 -15.63
N ARG A 461 33.16 -10.35 -15.14
CA ARG A 461 34.17 -9.61 -15.94
C ARG A 461 34.48 -10.35 -17.24
N SER A 462 34.85 -9.59 -18.27
CA SER A 462 35.16 -10.12 -19.61
C SER A 462 36.13 -11.30 -19.57
N GLY A 463 35.84 -12.35 -20.36
CA GLY A 463 36.60 -13.61 -20.36
C GLY A 463 36.16 -14.62 -19.30
N ARG A 464 35.08 -14.35 -18.57
CA ARG A 464 34.41 -15.29 -17.66
C ARG A 464 32.93 -15.38 -17.97
N TYR A 465 32.32 -16.52 -17.64
CA TYR A 465 30.87 -16.74 -17.75
C TYR A 465 30.29 -17.15 -16.41
N TYR A 466 29.01 -16.82 -16.19
CA TYR A 466 28.31 -17.24 -14.99
C TYR A 466 27.90 -18.71 -15.10
N ASN A 467 28.45 -19.55 -14.23
CA ASN A 467 28.06 -20.95 -14.17
C ASN A 467 26.87 -21.11 -13.20
N LEU A 468 25.68 -21.40 -13.72
CA LEU A 468 24.44 -21.57 -12.94
C LEU A 468 24.53 -22.68 -11.88
N THR A 469 25.35 -23.71 -12.12
CA THR A 469 25.51 -24.85 -11.21
C THR A 469 26.42 -24.48 -10.04
N LEU A 470 27.54 -23.79 -10.32
CA LEU A 470 28.53 -23.39 -9.30
C LEU A 470 28.21 -22.03 -8.66
N LYS A 471 27.29 -21.26 -9.24
CA LYS A 471 26.94 -19.88 -8.86
C LYS A 471 28.18 -18.96 -8.77
N SER A 472 29.15 -19.21 -9.64
CA SER A 472 30.45 -18.51 -9.70
C SER A 472 30.78 -18.11 -11.14
N CYS A 473 31.64 -17.10 -11.30
CA CYS A 473 32.22 -16.77 -12.59
C CYS A 473 33.37 -17.72 -12.92
N GLU A 474 33.17 -18.58 -13.91
CA GLU A 474 34.17 -19.50 -14.42
C GLU A 474 34.87 -18.90 -15.65
N SER A 475 36.14 -19.27 -15.85
CA SER A 475 36.91 -18.78 -17.00
C SER A 475 36.40 -19.39 -18.31
N CYS A 476 36.37 -18.57 -19.35
CA CYS A 476 36.17 -19.03 -20.70
C CYS A 476 37.35 -19.88 -21.19
N HIS A 477 37.11 -20.69 -22.23
CA HIS A 477 38.21 -21.29 -22.97
C HIS A 477 39.12 -20.18 -23.51
N TYR A 478 40.43 -20.39 -23.52
CA TYR A 478 41.43 -19.35 -23.85
C TYR A 478 41.28 -18.79 -25.28
N SER A 479 40.61 -19.53 -26.17
CA SER A 479 40.29 -19.09 -27.54
C SER A 479 39.11 -18.12 -27.62
N CYS A 480 38.26 -18.08 -26.59
CA CYS A 480 37.07 -17.24 -26.55
C CYS A 480 37.36 -15.88 -25.91
N LEU A 481 36.73 -14.83 -26.45
CA LEU A 481 36.71 -13.51 -25.82
C LEU A 481 35.58 -13.43 -24.77
N THR A 482 34.39 -13.89 -25.14
CA THR A 482 33.27 -14.18 -24.23
C THR A 482 32.70 -15.56 -24.54
N CYS A 483 32.07 -16.18 -23.55
CA CYS A 483 31.57 -17.55 -23.67
C CYS A 483 30.31 -17.77 -22.83
N SER A 484 29.55 -18.82 -23.16
CA SER A 484 28.47 -19.35 -22.34
C SER A 484 28.88 -20.60 -21.54
N SER A 485 30.03 -21.18 -21.86
CA SER A 485 30.60 -22.34 -21.15
C SER A 485 32.13 -22.37 -21.27
N SER A 486 32.79 -23.17 -20.43
CA SER A 486 34.26 -23.33 -20.45
C SER A 486 34.77 -24.18 -21.62
N GLY A 487 33.88 -24.80 -22.39
CA GLY A 487 34.24 -25.63 -23.54
C GLY A 487 34.67 -24.79 -24.76
N GLU A 488 35.46 -25.40 -25.64
CA GLU A 488 35.95 -24.78 -26.88
C GLU A 488 34.81 -24.39 -27.85
N GLY A 489 33.68 -25.09 -27.81
CA GLY A 489 32.45 -24.74 -28.55
C GLY A 489 31.49 -23.82 -27.79
N GLY A 490 31.93 -23.27 -26.66
CA GLY A 490 31.14 -22.40 -25.79
C GLY A 490 31.30 -20.91 -26.08
N CYS A 491 32.06 -20.52 -27.10
CA CYS A 491 32.35 -19.11 -27.34
C CYS A 491 31.11 -18.37 -27.85
N THR A 492 30.88 -17.16 -27.34
CA THR A 492 29.85 -16.21 -27.81
C THR A 492 30.48 -15.04 -28.55
N SER A 493 31.77 -14.78 -28.33
CA SER A 493 32.59 -13.88 -29.16
C SER A 493 34.05 -14.35 -29.18
N CYS A 494 34.79 -13.87 -30.19
CA CYS A 494 36.18 -14.27 -30.43
C CYS A 494 37.09 -13.05 -30.50
N GLN A 495 38.31 -13.23 -30.01
CA GLN A 495 39.37 -12.22 -30.16
C GLN A 495 39.84 -12.23 -31.63
N ALA A 496 39.88 -11.06 -32.27
CA ALA A 496 40.47 -10.92 -33.61
C ALA A 496 41.93 -11.44 -33.60
N PRO A 497 42.37 -12.18 -34.64
CA PRO A 497 41.74 -12.39 -35.95
C PRO A 497 40.79 -13.60 -36.04
N ASN A 498 40.53 -14.31 -34.95
CA ASN A 498 39.65 -15.47 -34.97
C ASN A 498 38.19 -15.02 -35.04
N SER A 499 37.38 -15.68 -35.86
CA SER A 499 35.94 -15.41 -35.95
C SER A 499 35.13 -16.56 -35.34
N LEU A 500 33.93 -16.24 -34.84
CA LEU A 500 33.04 -17.22 -34.24
C LEU A 500 32.39 -18.09 -35.32
N HIS A 501 32.64 -19.39 -35.26
CA HIS A 501 31.96 -20.36 -36.11
C HIS A 501 30.59 -20.72 -35.50
N LEU A 502 29.49 -20.18 -36.05
CA LEU A 502 28.16 -20.23 -35.43
C LEU A 502 27.57 -21.63 -35.20
N THR A 503 27.98 -22.64 -35.97
CA THR A 503 27.45 -24.00 -35.83
C THR A 503 28.17 -24.79 -34.74
N THR A 504 29.46 -24.53 -34.51
CA THR A 504 30.26 -25.24 -33.49
C THR A 504 30.50 -24.41 -32.24
N GLY A 505 30.20 -23.10 -32.26
CA GLY A 505 30.46 -22.16 -31.17
C GLY A 505 31.94 -21.99 -30.84
N SER A 506 32.84 -22.37 -31.75
CA SER A 506 34.30 -22.33 -31.55
C SER A 506 34.93 -21.18 -32.32
N CYS A 507 35.94 -20.54 -31.75
CA CYS A 507 36.73 -19.51 -32.43
C CYS A 507 37.73 -20.13 -33.40
N ARG A 508 37.63 -19.81 -34.69
CA ARG A 508 38.50 -20.36 -35.74
C ARG A 508 39.19 -19.25 -36.55
N PRO A 509 40.45 -19.48 -36.97
CA PRO A 509 41.14 -18.59 -37.91
C PRO A 509 40.73 -18.88 -39.36
N CYS A 510 41.02 -17.93 -40.26
CA CYS A 510 40.87 -18.14 -41.70
C CYS A 510 41.78 -19.25 -42.23
N CYS A 511 41.27 -20.06 -43.15
CA CYS A 511 42.09 -21.06 -43.83
C CYS A 511 43.19 -20.39 -44.66
N PRO A 512 44.45 -20.86 -44.58
CA PRO A 512 45.52 -20.44 -45.48
C PRO A 512 45.16 -20.75 -46.94
N GLU A 513 45.62 -19.92 -47.88
CA GLU A 513 45.35 -20.14 -49.31
C GLU A 513 45.75 -21.56 -49.76
N GLY A 514 44.78 -22.31 -50.29
CA GLY A 514 44.99 -23.64 -50.85
C GLY A 514 44.68 -24.83 -49.93
N VAL A 515 44.22 -24.61 -48.69
CA VAL A 515 43.90 -25.66 -47.72
C VAL A 515 42.38 -25.73 -47.48
N THR A 516 41.79 -26.93 -47.61
CA THR A 516 40.36 -27.21 -47.32
C THR A 516 40.21 -27.89 -45.95
N GLU A 517 39.01 -27.84 -45.35
CA GLU A 517 38.69 -28.29 -43.98
C GLU A 517 39.12 -29.73 -43.61
N ASP A 518 39.43 -30.59 -44.60
CA ASP A 518 39.78 -32.01 -44.41
C ASP A 518 41.29 -32.31 -44.28
N ASP A 519 42.16 -31.31 -44.39
CA ASP A 519 43.61 -31.53 -44.21
C ASP A 519 43.94 -31.54 -42.71
N HIS A 520 44.88 -32.40 -42.27
CA HIS A 520 45.19 -32.71 -40.85
C HIS A 520 45.80 -31.56 -40.01
N GLY A 521 45.38 -30.30 -40.26
CA GLY A 521 45.74 -29.09 -39.54
C GLY A 521 44.66 -28.62 -38.54
N PRO A 522 44.92 -27.52 -37.82
CA PRO A 522 43.95 -26.94 -36.90
C PRO A 522 42.70 -26.45 -37.67
N PRO A 523 41.49 -26.64 -37.11
CA PRO A 523 40.24 -26.34 -37.81
C PRO A 523 40.15 -24.85 -38.14
N CYS A 524 40.06 -24.53 -39.43
CA CYS A 524 39.96 -23.18 -39.97
C CYS A 524 38.57 -22.95 -40.60
N CYS A 525 38.30 -21.73 -41.07
CA CYS A 525 37.06 -21.39 -41.76
C CYS A 525 37.30 -20.70 -43.10
N THR A 526 36.31 -20.76 -43.99
CA THR A 526 36.35 -20.01 -45.26
C THR A 526 36.08 -18.54 -44.98
N CYS A 527 36.97 -17.64 -45.41
CA CYS A 527 36.88 -16.21 -45.09
C CYS A 527 36.47 -15.31 -46.26
N ASP A 528 35.78 -14.23 -45.92
CA ASP A 528 35.49 -13.13 -46.84
C ASP A 528 36.79 -12.33 -47.10
N PRO A 529 37.25 -12.25 -48.36
CA PRO A 529 38.49 -11.57 -48.72
C PRO A 529 38.49 -10.06 -48.46
N ALA A 530 37.31 -9.43 -48.26
CA ALA A 530 37.22 -8.01 -47.93
C ALA A 530 37.36 -7.72 -46.43
N THR A 531 36.94 -8.65 -45.57
CA THR A 531 36.85 -8.44 -44.11
C THR A 531 37.81 -9.30 -43.30
N ASN A 532 38.45 -10.32 -43.91
CA ASN A 532 39.25 -11.33 -43.23
C ASN A 532 38.49 -12.03 -42.08
N GLN A 533 37.17 -12.15 -42.21
CA GLN A 533 36.29 -12.84 -41.25
C GLN A 533 35.68 -14.07 -41.91
N CYS A 534 35.38 -15.12 -41.12
CA CYS A 534 34.70 -16.32 -41.64
C CYS A 534 33.36 -15.94 -42.30
N TYR A 535 33.02 -16.54 -43.44
CA TYR A 535 31.68 -16.39 -44.01
C TYR A 535 30.62 -16.86 -43.01
N GLY A 536 29.60 -16.02 -42.81
CA GLY A 536 28.56 -16.26 -41.82
C GLY A 536 28.89 -15.74 -40.42
N ALA A 537 30.13 -15.30 -40.12
CA ALA A 537 30.44 -14.60 -38.88
C ALA A 537 29.61 -13.32 -38.80
N VAL A 538 28.71 -13.27 -37.82
CA VAL A 538 27.94 -12.07 -37.55
C VAL A 538 28.81 -11.21 -36.63
N SER A 539 29.39 -10.12 -37.16
CA SER A 539 29.86 -9.05 -36.29
C SER A 539 28.66 -8.53 -35.48
N ALA A 540 28.90 -8.20 -34.21
CA ALA A 540 27.85 -7.69 -33.31
C ALA A 540 27.05 -6.51 -33.92
N ASP A 541 27.62 -5.80 -34.89
CA ASP A 541 27.06 -4.64 -35.60
C ASP A 541 25.86 -4.90 -36.52
N LYS A 542 25.48 -6.14 -36.83
CA LYS A 542 24.39 -6.42 -37.80
C LYS A 542 23.22 -7.23 -37.26
N ARG A 543 22.94 -7.15 -35.96
CA ARG A 543 21.75 -7.78 -35.36
C ARG A 543 20.47 -6.93 -35.37
N ARG A 544 20.39 -5.89 -36.21
CA ARG A 544 19.10 -5.33 -36.62
C ARG A 544 19.00 -5.32 -38.14
N ILE A 545 17.96 -6.02 -38.62
CA ILE A 545 17.46 -6.07 -40.00
C ILE A 545 18.20 -7.09 -40.90
N ALA A 546 17.86 -8.38 -40.78
CA ALA A 546 17.80 -9.32 -41.91
C ALA A 546 17.22 -10.67 -41.47
N LEU A 547 15.90 -10.73 -41.29
CA LEU A 547 15.14 -11.96 -41.55
C LEU A 547 14.06 -11.57 -42.56
N SER A 548 14.09 -12.27 -43.68
CA SER A 548 13.38 -12.03 -44.94
C SER A 548 13.95 -10.90 -45.80
N LEU A 549 14.71 -11.29 -46.83
CA LEU A 549 14.37 -10.99 -48.22
C LEU A 549 15.21 -11.90 -49.11
N ASN A 550 14.56 -12.96 -49.62
CA ASN A 550 15.02 -13.65 -50.82
C ASN A 550 14.39 -12.98 -52.04
N SER A 551 15.18 -12.98 -53.12
CA SER A 551 14.88 -12.80 -54.54
C SER A 551 14.52 -11.40 -55.07
N GLU A 552 15.56 -10.74 -55.56
CA GLU A 552 15.78 -10.31 -56.95
C GLU A 552 14.68 -9.58 -57.76
N SER A 553 15.07 -8.36 -58.15
CA SER A 553 15.00 -7.77 -59.49
C SER A 553 13.67 -7.19 -60.01
N SER A 554 13.69 -5.87 -60.28
CA SER A 554 13.32 -5.22 -61.57
C SER A 554 12.56 -3.88 -61.40
N GLN A 555 13.33 -2.79 -61.50
CA GLN A 555 13.07 -1.48 -62.12
C GLN A 555 11.63 -0.93 -62.39
N THR A 556 11.35 0.23 -61.76
CA THR A 556 10.52 1.41 -62.17
C THR A 556 8.96 1.40 -61.94
N PRO A 557 8.24 2.54 -62.00
CA PRO A 557 7.91 3.40 -60.84
C PRO A 557 6.39 3.65 -60.62
N TYR A 558 6.01 4.08 -59.41
CA TYR A 558 4.73 4.74 -59.03
C TYR A 558 3.38 4.04 -59.36
N ARG A 559 2.74 3.45 -58.34
CA ARG A 559 1.30 3.61 -58.02
C ARG A 559 0.94 2.93 -56.68
N GLY A 560 0.93 3.72 -55.61
CA GLY A 560 0.45 3.29 -54.29
C GLY A 560 -1.03 3.64 -54.11
N SER A 561 -1.90 2.65 -54.28
CA SER A 561 -3.31 2.62 -53.86
C SER A 561 -3.64 1.13 -53.79
N TYR A 562 -4.25 0.51 -52.78
CA TYR A 562 -5.27 0.90 -51.82
C TYR A 562 -5.17 -0.11 -50.67
N LEU A 563 -4.92 0.26 -49.41
CA LEU A 563 -5.16 -0.66 -48.27
C LEU A 563 -5.18 0.00 -46.87
N PHE A 564 -5.28 1.33 -46.75
CA PHE A 564 -5.22 2.04 -45.45
C PHE A 564 -6.43 2.94 -45.11
N THR A 565 -7.59 2.75 -45.76
CA THR A 565 -8.78 3.58 -45.50
C THR A 565 -9.89 2.91 -44.67
N SER A 566 -9.76 1.63 -44.32
CA SER A 566 -10.83 0.90 -43.62
C SER A 566 -10.80 1.03 -42.10
N VAL A 567 -9.63 1.18 -41.47
CA VAL A 567 -9.49 1.17 -40.00
C VAL A 567 -9.85 2.51 -39.37
N THR A 568 -9.49 3.63 -40.00
CA THR A 568 -9.82 4.98 -39.51
C THR A 568 -11.32 5.29 -39.64
N SER A 569 -11.97 4.75 -40.66
CA SER A 569 -13.42 4.88 -40.87
C SER A 569 -14.23 4.14 -39.80
N LEU A 570 -13.74 2.98 -39.33
CA LEU A 570 -14.44 2.18 -38.32
C LEU A 570 -14.41 2.86 -36.93
N ILE A 571 -13.27 3.48 -36.58
CA ILE A 571 -13.10 4.19 -35.32
C ILE A 571 -13.99 5.45 -35.28
N ALA A 572 -14.09 6.19 -36.39
CA ALA A 572 -14.95 7.37 -36.48
C ALA A 572 -16.45 7.02 -36.30
N VAL A 573 -16.90 5.89 -36.85
CA VAL A 573 -18.28 5.42 -36.68
C VAL A 573 -18.55 4.98 -35.23
N ILE A 574 -17.60 4.30 -34.59
CA ILE A 574 -17.73 3.90 -33.17
C ILE A 574 -17.79 5.14 -32.26
N CYS A 575 -16.96 6.16 -32.52
CA CYS A 575 -17.02 7.41 -31.77
C CYS A 575 -18.36 8.14 -31.96
N LEU A 576 -18.89 8.20 -33.19
CA LEU A 576 -20.20 8.81 -33.46
C LEU A 576 -21.36 8.07 -32.76
N VAL A 577 -21.33 6.74 -32.73
CA VAL A 577 -22.36 5.94 -32.04
C VAL A 577 -22.31 6.20 -30.53
N ASN A 578 -21.12 6.28 -29.93
CA ASN A 578 -20.98 6.56 -28.50
C ASN A 578 -21.45 7.97 -28.14
N VAL A 579 -21.13 8.98 -28.96
CA VAL A 579 -21.59 10.36 -28.74
C VAL A 579 -23.12 10.45 -28.82
N LEU A 580 -23.75 9.75 -29.77
CA LEU A 580 -25.21 9.69 -29.88
C LEU A 580 -25.86 8.96 -28.70
N LEU A 581 -25.25 7.88 -28.20
CA LEU A 581 -25.71 7.15 -27.02
C LEU A 581 -25.64 8.02 -25.76
N PHE A 582 -24.54 8.72 -25.56
CA PHE A 582 -24.40 9.67 -24.44
C PHE A 582 -25.38 10.84 -24.56
N GLY A 583 -25.60 11.37 -25.76
CA GLY A 583 -26.60 12.41 -26.01
C GLY A 583 -28.03 11.95 -25.69
N ALA A 584 -28.40 10.72 -26.06
CA ALA A 584 -29.71 10.15 -25.77
C ALA A 584 -29.91 9.91 -24.26
N VAL A 585 -28.89 9.39 -23.56
CA VAL A 585 -28.93 9.22 -22.09
C VAL A 585 -29.07 10.58 -21.41
N PHE A 586 -28.32 11.58 -21.85
CA PHE A 586 -28.39 12.94 -21.30
C PHE A 586 -29.76 13.58 -21.54
N ALA A 587 -30.37 13.37 -22.71
CA ALA A 587 -31.73 13.84 -23.02
C ALA A 587 -32.79 13.14 -22.15
N VAL A 588 -32.66 11.84 -21.90
CA VAL A 588 -33.57 11.09 -21.00
C VAL A 588 -33.42 11.57 -19.55
N LEU A 589 -32.19 11.86 -19.11
CA LEU A 589 -31.92 12.40 -17.78
C LEU A 589 -32.44 13.84 -17.64
N GLN A 590 -32.30 14.69 -18.65
CA GLN A 590 -32.90 16.02 -18.66
C GLN A 590 -34.43 15.99 -18.72
N ALA A 591 -35.03 15.04 -19.46
CA ALA A 591 -36.47 14.82 -19.48
C ALA A 591 -37.01 14.33 -18.12
N ARG A 592 -36.23 13.51 -17.40
CA ARG A 592 -36.52 13.07 -16.03
C ARG A 592 -36.35 14.20 -15.00
N SER A 593 -35.39 15.10 -15.23
CA SER A 593 -35.12 16.27 -14.38
C SER A 593 -36.14 17.40 -14.57
N SER A 594 -36.74 17.53 -15.76
CA SER A 594 -37.70 18.60 -16.09
C SER A 594 -39.18 18.21 -15.90
N GLY A 595 -39.46 16.99 -15.43
CA GLY A 595 -40.81 16.57 -15.04
C GLY A 595 -41.84 16.50 -16.17
N SER A 596 -41.44 16.44 -17.45
CA SER A 596 -42.35 16.53 -18.60
C SER A 596 -42.96 15.21 -19.08
N LEU A 597 -42.69 14.09 -18.41
CA LEU A 597 -43.25 12.77 -18.76
C LEU A 597 -44.16 12.24 -17.63
N CYS A 598 -45.44 12.56 -17.70
CA CYS A 598 -46.49 11.87 -16.94
C CYS A 598 -46.79 10.53 -17.61
N TRP A 599 -46.21 9.44 -17.08
CA TRP A 599 -46.78 8.10 -17.30
C TRP A 599 -47.58 7.70 -16.07
N SER A 600 -48.91 7.78 -16.21
CA SER A 600 -49.82 7.04 -15.35
C SER A 600 -49.57 5.55 -15.57
N ARG A 601 -49.19 4.82 -14.53
CA ARG A 601 -49.31 3.36 -14.49
C ARG A 601 -50.26 2.99 -13.38
N ASP A 602 -51.53 2.84 -13.78
CA ASP A 602 -52.50 2.00 -13.11
C ASP A 602 -51.93 0.59 -12.93
N TYR A 603 -51.86 0.12 -11.69
CA TYR A 603 -51.80 -1.31 -11.40
C TYR A 603 -53.11 -1.72 -10.72
N SER A 604 -53.95 -2.38 -11.54
CA SER A 604 -55.20 -3.01 -11.16
C SER A 604 -54.95 -4.20 -10.22
N TYR A 605 -55.58 -4.15 -9.04
CA TYR A 605 -55.73 -5.30 -8.15
C TYR A 605 -56.77 -6.26 -8.74
N ARG A 606 -56.38 -7.50 -9.05
CA ARG A 606 -57.33 -8.60 -9.28
C ARG A 606 -56.99 -9.81 -8.44
N SER A 607 -57.78 -9.94 -7.37
CA SER A 607 -58.03 -11.14 -6.57
C SER A 607 -58.34 -12.36 -7.45
N LEU A 608 -57.77 -13.52 -7.06
CA LEU A 608 -58.36 -14.83 -7.36
C LEU A 608 -58.18 -15.75 -6.14
N LYS A 609 -59.33 -16.25 -5.69
CA LYS A 609 -59.60 -17.06 -4.52
C LYS A 609 -59.85 -18.50 -5.00
N SER A 610 -59.20 -19.48 -4.34
CA SER A 610 -59.48 -20.92 -4.20
C SER A 610 -60.10 -21.75 -5.35
N ALA A 611 -59.48 -22.89 -5.71
CA ALA A 611 -59.90 -24.24 -5.28
C ALA A 611 -59.15 -25.41 -6.00
N ASN A 612 -58.63 -26.35 -5.19
CA ASN A 612 -58.49 -27.83 -5.32
C ASN A 612 -57.91 -28.52 -6.59
N MET A 613 -57.22 -29.67 -6.56
CA MET A 613 -56.62 -30.57 -5.55
C MET A 613 -55.89 -31.72 -6.31
N THR A 614 -54.99 -32.45 -5.62
CA THR A 614 -54.30 -33.74 -5.95
C THR A 614 -53.03 -33.62 -6.82
N GLU A 615 -51.87 -34.24 -6.52
CA GLU A 615 -51.56 -35.42 -5.71
C GLU A 615 -50.06 -35.48 -5.27
N LYS A 616 -49.80 -35.92 -4.02
CA LYS A 616 -48.64 -36.66 -3.40
C LYS A 616 -47.18 -36.30 -3.77
N VAL A 617 -46.19 -36.26 -2.85
CA VAL A 617 -45.79 -37.30 -1.87
C VAL A 617 -45.04 -36.68 -0.67
N SER A 618 -45.35 -37.26 0.48
CA SER A 618 -44.80 -37.27 1.85
C SER A 618 -43.37 -36.80 2.17
N LEU A 619 -43.28 -35.94 3.18
CA LEU A 619 -42.15 -35.81 4.11
C LEU A 619 -42.46 -36.64 5.37
N THR A 620 -41.59 -37.59 5.69
CA THR A 620 -41.64 -38.39 6.92
C THR A 620 -40.74 -37.75 7.98
N LEU A 621 -41.33 -37.42 9.12
CA LEU A 621 -40.71 -37.03 10.38
C LEU A 621 -41.03 -38.13 11.38
N MET A 622 -40.05 -38.63 12.13
CA MET A 622 -40.19 -39.54 13.29
C MET A 622 -38.85 -39.59 14.07
N PRO A 623 -38.81 -39.96 15.37
CA PRO A 623 -39.06 -39.02 16.48
C PRO A 623 -38.05 -39.15 17.65
N TYR A 624 -38.30 -38.32 18.68
CA TYR A 624 -37.81 -38.35 20.06
C TYR A 624 -37.95 -39.73 20.77
N ILE A 625 -36.99 -40.10 21.62
CA ILE A 625 -37.12 -41.07 22.73
C ILE A 625 -36.28 -40.57 23.93
N GLU A 626 -36.91 -40.50 25.11
CA GLU A 626 -36.32 -40.32 26.45
C GLU A 626 -35.84 -41.68 26.99
N GLU A 627 -34.79 -41.72 27.85
CA GLU A 627 -34.73 -42.61 29.03
C GLU A 627 -33.51 -42.35 29.94
N GLU A 628 -33.66 -42.79 31.20
CA GLU A 628 -33.06 -42.37 32.47
C GLU A 628 -31.71 -43.00 32.87
N ASP A 629 -31.08 -42.36 33.88
CA ASP A 629 -30.20 -42.82 34.98
C ASP A 629 -29.44 -44.17 34.92
N SER A 630 -28.12 -44.12 35.21
CA SER A 630 -27.48 -45.01 36.20
C SER A 630 -26.03 -44.60 36.55
N GLU A 631 -25.72 -44.71 37.84
CA GLU A 631 -24.45 -44.50 38.55
C GLU A 631 -23.28 -45.39 38.07
N ASP A 632 -22.02 -44.91 38.13
CA ASP A 632 -20.99 -45.43 39.05
C ASP A 632 -19.55 -44.92 38.78
N GLU A 633 -18.96 -44.45 39.88
CA GLU A 633 -17.57 -44.47 40.36
C GLU A 633 -16.30 -44.63 39.48
N ARG A 634 -15.31 -43.83 39.93
CA ARG A 634 -13.88 -44.13 40.21
C ARG A 634 -12.78 -43.72 39.21
N GLU A 635 -12.15 -42.61 39.60
CA GLU A 635 -10.73 -42.49 40.02
C GLU A 635 -9.58 -42.50 39.00
N ARG A 636 -8.71 -41.48 39.23
CA ARG A 636 -7.26 -41.36 38.99
C ARG A 636 -6.80 -40.94 37.58
N ASP A 637 -5.82 -40.05 37.39
CA ASP A 637 -5.09 -39.10 38.26
C ASP A 637 -4.07 -38.37 37.34
N ILE A 638 -3.54 -37.23 37.82
CA ILE A 638 -2.17 -36.71 37.56
C ILE A 638 -1.91 -35.74 36.37
N LEU A 639 -1.88 -34.45 36.75
CA LEU A 639 -0.74 -33.48 36.70
C LEU A 639 -0.84 -32.21 35.83
N TYR A 640 -1.08 -31.12 36.56
CA TYR A 640 -0.46 -29.78 36.49
C TYR A 640 0.64 -29.53 35.44
N MET A 641 0.58 -28.40 34.73
CA MET A 641 1.11 -27.13 35.25
C MET A 641 0.66 -25.93 34.42
N LYS A 642 0.44 -24.84 35.17
CA LYS A 642 0.09 -23.49 34.79
C LYS A 642 1.38 -22.67 34.68
N THR A 643 1.50 -21.87 33.63
CA THR A 643 1.98 -20.49 33.69
C THR A 643 1.26 -19.70 32.62
#